data_AF-A0A8D0Y2X3-F1
#
_entry.id   AF-A0A8D0Y2X3-F1
#
_cell.length_a   1.000
_cell.length_b   1.000
_cell.length_c   1.000
_cell.angle_alpha   90.00
_cell.angle_beta   90.00
_cell.angle_gamma   90.00
#
_symmetry.space_group_name_H-M   'P 1'
#
loop_
_entity.id
_entity.type
_entity.pdbx_description
1 polymer ?
#
loop_
_entity_poly.entity_id
_entity_poly.type
_entity_poly.pdbx_seq_one_letter_code
_entity_poly.pdbx_strand_id
1 'polypeptide(L)'
;MACLLRAATWRLFPWRGYCSRGTQGELSKGFVEALKAVVGSPHVSTAAAVREQHGRDESFHRCQPPDAVVWPQNVEQVSQLAALCYDQGVPIIPFGTGTGLEGGVCAVQGGVCVNLTHMDRILQLNLEDFSVLVEPGVTRKALNTHLRDSGLWFPVDPGADASLCGMVATGASGTNAVRYGTMRDNVLNLEVVLPGGRLLHTAGPGRHFRKSAAGYNLTGLFVGSEGTLGLITAATLRLHPVPEATVAATCAFPSIQAAVDSTVHILQAAVPVARIEFLDDAMIDACNRHSKLNCCVAPTLFLEFHGSEQALAEQVQRTEEITRHNGGSHFSWAKEAEERSRLWAARHNAWYAALALRPGCKGYSTDVCVPISRLPEILVQTKENLKASGLTGTIVGHVGDGNFHCILLADPEDPEELLKVMAFSKQLARHALAFHGTCTGEHGIGLGKRQLLQEEVGEPPADGSETRAPPLGLISSLGAAEPSPAASPACAEQLGPPAGGQEGAVPPTPGLAAPFSGDLQAKGRLWYRVWTSSSTSTQPQDCGLQAQQAEEGVLSSERASCLQGLPCDPLGPLSSSLPPTHSFTQWPAEEQLLGAAYPLAGRAPGETPLDRALCSQTARHRTSAPSRAPRGWENSLAKVGLPQGPEKGTCIPTLGSLRAETQAIFTQQYLHRSAGWG
;
A
#
# COMPACT_ATOMS: atom_id res chain seq x y z
N MET A 1 -2.12 -25.38 -1.86
CA MET A 1 -3.19 -24.39 -1.58
C MET A 1 -4.50 -25.00 -1.08
N ALA A 2 -5.01 -26.12 -1.62
CA ALA A 2 -6.35 -26.65 -1.29
C ALA A 2 -6.70 -26.81 0.21
N CYS A 3 -5.74 -26.99 1.12
CA CYS A 3 -5.99 -27.03 2.56
C CYS A 3 -6.18 -25.64 3.21
N LEU A 4 -5.56 -24.58 2.68
CA LEU A 4 -5.84 -23.20 3.09
C LEU A 4 -7.21 -22.76 2.55
N LEU A 5 -7.55 -23.15 1.32
CA LEU A 5 -8.86 -22.87 0.72
C LEU A 5 -10.00 -23.72 1.32
N ARG A 6 -9.72 -24.86 1.97
CA ARG A 6 -10.74 -25.69 2.64
C ARG A 6 -11.29 -25.09 3.93
N ALA A 7 -10.67 -24.04 4.47
CA ALA A 7 -11.31 -23.19 5.48
C ALA A 7 -12.49 -22.38 4.90
N ALA A 8 -12.54 -22.20 3.58
CA ALA A 8 -13.59 -21.45 2.88
C ALA A 8 -14.66 -22.34 2.19
N THR A 9 -14.49 -23.67 2.14
CA THR A 9 -15.46 -24.58 1.51
C THR A 9 -16.41 -25.21 2.52
N TRP A 10 -17.37 -24.39 2.95
CA TRP A 10 -18.80 -24.68 2.87
C TRP A 10 -19.19 -26.08 2.32
N ARG A 11 -19.87 -26.90 3.13
CA ARG A 11 -20.90 -27.85 2.65
C ARG A 11 -22.00 -28.07 3.71
N LEU A 12 -23.22 -28.34 3.23
CA LEU A 12 -24.39 -28.86 3.97
C LEU A 12 -25.19 -27.91 4.89
N PHE A 13 -25.33 -26.62 4.55
CA PHE A 13 -26.60 -25.90 4.79
C PHE A 13 -27.02 -25.16 3.50
N PRO A 14 -28.32 -24.99 3.22
CA PRO A 14 -28.79 -24.30 2.02
C PRO A 14 -28.44 -22.82 2.06
N TRP A 15 -28.30 -22.24 0.87
CA TRP A 15 -28.01 -20.82 0.61
C TRP A 15 -28.87 -19.89 1.48
N ARG A 16 -28.23 -19.23 2.46
CA ARG A 16 -28.68 -17.93 2.98
C ARG A 16 -27.73 -16.88 2.43
N GLY A 17 -28.26 -15.92 1.68
CA GLY A 17 -27.47 -14.89 1.02
C GLY A 17 -26.73 -14.00 2.01
N TYR A 18 -25.67 -13.34 1.51
CA TYR A 18 -24.71 -12.51 2.26
C TYR A 18 -25.30 -11.30 3.04
N CYS A 19 -26.61 -11.08 2.97
CA CYS A 19 -27.34 -10.03 3.70
C CYS A 19 -28.49 -10.58 4.59
N SER A 20 -28.43 -11.85 5.02
CA SER A 20 -29.56 -12.52 5.74
C SER A 20 -29.21 -13.25 7.05
N ARG A 21 -28.12 -12.81 7.70
CA ARG A 21 -28.12 -12.65 9.16
C ARG A 21 -28.43 -11.18 9.42
N GLY A 22 -29.30 -10.90 10.39
CA GLY A 22 -29.40 -9.53 10.93
C GLY A 22 -28.08 -9.13 11.59
N THR A 23 -27.99 -7.88 12.03
CA THR A 23 -26.92 -7.43 12.93
C THR A 23 -26.69 -8.48 14.03
N GLN A 24 -25.43 -8.84 14.30
CA GLN A 24 -25.15 -9.42 15.61
C GLN A 24 -25.62 -8.38 16.65
N GLY A 25 -26.38 -8.82 17.65
CA GLY A 25 -26.85 -7.91 18.70
C GLY A 25 -25.66 -7.34 19.47
N GLU A 26 -25.87 -6.20 20.13
CA GLU A 26 -24.83 -5.53 20.93
C GLU A 26 -24.01 -6.53 21.75
N LEU A 27 -22.67 -6.41 21.71
CA LEU A 27 -21.77 -7.32 22.40
C LEU A 27 -22.20 -7.52 23.86
N SER A 28 -22.36 -8.78 24.25
CA SER A 28 -22.85 -9.10 25.60
C SER A 28 -21.97 -8.46 26.66
N LYS A 29 -22.57 -8.00 27.77
CA LYS A 29 -21.83 -7.32 28.85
C LYS A 29 -20.64 -8.16 29.34
N GLY A 30 -20.80 -9.48 29.44
CA GLY A 30 -19.69 -10.39 29.79
C GLY A 30 -18.54 -10.42 28.78
N PHE A 31 -18.83 -10.28 27.48
CA PHE A 31 -17.80 -10.15 26.44
C PHE A 31 -17.10 -8.79 26.52
N VAL A 32 -17.82 -7.71 26.81
CA VAL A 32 -17.21 -6.38 27.03
C VAL A 32 -16.29 -6.38 28.26
N GLU A 33 -16.67 -7.04 29.37
CA GLU A 33 -15.76 -7.22 30.51
C GLU A 33 -14.57 -8.14 30.17
N ALA A 34 -14.74 -9.14 29.30
CA ALA A 34 -13.62 -9.97 28.82
C ALA A 34 -12.61 -9.16 27.98
N LEU A 35 -13.07 -8.25 27.11
CA LEU A 35 -12.19 -7.31 26.41
C LEU A 35 -11.39 -6.45 27.41
N LYS A 36 -12.06 -5.91 28.44
CA LYS A 36 -11.41 -5.10 29.49
C LYS A 36 -10.42 -5.91 30.34
N ALA A 37 -10.63 -7.21 30.51
CA ALA A 37 -9.69 -8.08 31.21
C ALA A 37 -8.37 -8.27 30.43
N VAL A 38 -8.38 -8.15 29.10
CA VAL A 38 -7.19 -8.25 28.24
C VAL A 38 -6.44 -6.92 28.15
N VAL A 39 -7.10 -5.83 27.74
CA VAL A 39 -6.43 -4.53 27.50
C VAL A 39 -6.49 -3.55 28.66
N GLY A 40 -7.28 -3.82 29.69
CA GLY A 40 -7.59 -2.90 30.79
C GLY A 40 -8.78 -1.98 30.46
N SER A 41 -9.60 -1.67 31.47
CA SER A 41 -10.82 -0.86 31.32
C SER A 41 -10.66 0.50 30.60
N PRO A 42 -9.56 1.26 30.76
CA PRO A 42 -9.36 2.51 30.01
C PRO A 42 -9.18 2.32 28.49
N HIS A 43 -8.87 1.10 28.05
CA HIS A 43 -8.53 0.75 26.67
C HIS A 43 -9.68 0.03 25.93
N VAL A 44 -10.92 0.17 26.42
CA VAL A 44 -12.14 -0.34 25.78
C VAL A 44 -13.20 0.76 25.76
N SER A 45 -13.77 1.04 24.59
CA SER A 45 -14.86 2.02 24.43
C SER A 45 -16.04 1.43 23.66
N THR A 46 -17.24 1.62 24.22
CA THR A 46 -18.54 1.34 23.57
C THR A 46 -19.34 2.63 23.30
N ALA A 47 -18.72 3.80 23.49
CA ALA A 47 -19.38 5.10 23.29
C ALA A 47 -19.62 5.38 21.80
N ALA A 48 -20.84 5.82 21.44
CA ALA A 48 -21.30 5.97 20.05
C ALA A 48 -20.32 6.77 19.16
N ALA A 49 -19.99 8.01 19.52
CA ALA A 49 -19.08 8.86 18.75
C ALA A 49 -17.69 8.24 18.54
N VAL A 50 -17.18 7.48 19.52
CA VAL A 50 -15.88 6.80 19.42
C VAL A 50 -15.98 5.62 18.46
N ARG A 51 -17.07 4.84 18.52
CA ARG A 51 -17.35 3.76 17.57
C ARG A 51 -17.53 4.30 16.16
N GLU A 52 -18.30 5.38 15.98
CA GLU A 52 -18.52 6.07 14.69
C GLU A 52 -17.21 6.54 14.04
N GLN A 53 -16.28 7.10 14.83
CA GLN A 53 -14.95 7.49 14.34
C GLN A 53 -14.12 6.29 13.83
N HIS A 54 -14.33 5.10 14.40
CA HIS A 54 -13.58 3.87 14.10
C HIS A 54 -14.35 2.87 13.21
N GLY A 55 -15.51 3.26 12.68
CA GLY A 55 -16.33 2.47 11.75
C GLY A 55 -16.35 3.01 10.31
N ARG A 56 -15.52 4.01 10.03
CA ARG A 56 -15.39 4.67 8.72
C ARG A 56 -13.93 4.95 8.40
N ASP A 57 -13.62 5.01 7.11
CA ASP A 57 -12.41 5.61 6.57
C ASP A 57 -12.79 6.85 5.72
N GLU A 58 -11.90 7.33 4.85
CA GLU A 58 -12.15 8.48 3.94
C GLU A 58 -12.98 8.09 2.70
N SER A 59 -13.52 6.86 2.65
CA SER A 59 -14.35 6.38 1.54
C SER A 59 -15.78 6.93 1.55
N PHE A 60 -16.49 6.75 0.43
CA PHE A 60 -17.92 7.07 0.33
C PHE A 60 -18.84 5.99 0.94
N HIS A 61 -18.30 4.91 1.51
CA HIS A 61 -19.12 3.78 1.93
C HIS A 61 -19.94 4.11 3.20
N ARG A 62 -21.27 3.94 3.11
CA ARG A 62 -22.16 4.02 4.28
C ARG A 62 -21.95 2.78 5.14
N CYS A 63 -21.23 2.95 6.25
CA CYS A 63 -20.82 1.87 7.14
C CYS A 63 -21.46 2.00 8.53
N GLN A 64 -21.62 0.87 9.22
CA GLN A 64 -22.06 0.83 10.60
C GLN A 64 -20.85 0.96 11.55
N PRO A 65 -21.01 1.58 12.73
CA PRO A 65 -19.98 1.54 13.75
C PRO A 65 -19.74 0.12 14.26
N PRO A 66 -18.49 -0.28 14.60
CA PRO A 66 -18.21 -1.48 15.40
C PRO A 66 -18.95 -1.42 16.74
N ASP A 67 -19.11 -2.55 17.42
CA ASP A 67 -19.77 -2.61 18.73
C ASP A 67 -18.88 -2.13 19.88
N ALA A 68 -17.59 -2.39 19.78
CA ALA A 68 -16.57 -1.88 20.68
C ALA A 68 -15.30 -1.50 19.91
N VAL A 69 -14.55 -0.54 20.45
CA VAL A 69 -13.19 -0.19 20.02
C VAL A 69 -12.24 -0.53 21.18
N VAL A 70 -11.09 -1.14 20.87
CA VAL A 70 -10.07 -1.54 21.85
C VAL A 70 -8.67 -1.10 21.41
N TRP A 71 -7.82 -0.74 22.38
CA TRP A 71 -6.45 -0.27 22.15
C TRP A 71 -5.42 -1.16 22.88
N PRO A 72 -5.01 -2.29 22.30
CA PRO A 72 -3.89 -3.07 22.82
C PRO A 72 -2.58 -2.26 22.78
N GLN A 73 -1.67 -2.58 23.70
CA GLN A 73 -0.38 -1.92 23.91
C GLN A 73 0.82 -2.86 23.66
N ASN A 74 0.56 -4.12 23.31
CA ASN A 74 1.57 -5.13 23.01
C ASN A 74 0.96 -6.31 22.20
N VAL A 75 1.83 -7.14 21.64
CA VAL A 75 1.46 -8.31 20.82
C VAL A 75 0.68 -9.37 21.60
N GLU A 76 0.95 -9.53 22.91
CA GLU A 76 0.26 -10.47 23.79
C GLU A 76 -1.24 -10.11 23.92
N GLN A 77 -1.55 -8.83 24.06
CA GLN A 77 -2.92 -8.33 24.08
C GLN A 77 -3.61 -8.50 22.72
N VAL A 78 -2.92 -8.24 21.60
CA VAL A 78 -3.47 -8.48 20.25
C VAL A 78 -3.78 -9.99 20.06
N SER A 79 -2.87 -10.86 20.49
CA SER A 79 -3.04 -12.33 20.50
C SER A 79 -4.26 -12.77 21.30
N GLN A 80 -4.42 -12.28 22.54
CA GLN A 80 -5.54 -12.62 23.40
C GLN A 80 -6.88 -12.08 22.86
N LEU A 81 -6.91 -10.84 22.35
CA LEU A 81 -8.09 -10.24 21.72
C LEU A 81 -8.54 -11.05 20.49
N ALA A 82 -7.59 -11.46 19.64
CA ALA A 82 -7.89 -12.23 18.43
C ALA A 82 -8.51 -13.59 18.78
N ALA A 83 -7.87 -14.37 19.68
CA ALA A 83 -8.40 -15.64 20.15
C ALA A 83 -9.80 -15.50 20.78
N LEU A 84 -9.99 -14.52 21.66
CA LEU A 84 -11.29 -14.24 22.31
C LEU A 84 -12.40 -13.94 21.30
N CYS A 85 -12.11 -13.15 20.26
CA CYS A 85 -13.09 -12.86 19.21
C CYS A 85 -13.36 -14.08 18.32
N TYR A 86 -12.31 -14.83 17.95
CA TYR A 86 -12.39 -16.02 17.12
C TYR A 86 -13.23 -17.14 17.76
N ASP A 87 -12.96 -17.46 19.03
CA ASP A 87 -13.67 -18.51 19.78
C ASP A 87 -15.15 -18.19 20.02
N GLN A 88 -15.53 -16.90 20.01
CA GLN A 88 -16.91 -16.44 20.16
C GLN A 88 -17.59 -16.13 18.81
N GLY A 89 -16.89 -16.23 17.68
CA GLY A 89 -17.43 -15.90 16.35
C GLY A 89 -17.74 -14.41 16.14
N VAL A 90 -17.03 -13.54 16.84
CA VAL A 90 -17.15 -12.08 16.78
C VAL A 90 -16.21 -11.53 15.71
N PRO A 91 -16.66 -10.65 14.79
CA PRO A 91 -15.80 -10.04 13.79
C PRO A 91 -14.69 -9.18 14.41
N ILE A 92 -13.50 -9.21 13.79
CA ILE A 92 -12.36 -8.36 14.13
C ILE A 92 -12.14 -7.37 12.98
N ILE A 93 -12.00 -6.08 13.29
CA ILE A 93 -11.62 -5.03 12.34
C ILE A 93 -10.26 -4.46 12.78
N PRO A 94 -9.15 -4.76 12.07
CA PRO A 94 -7.87 -4.08 12.30
C PRO A 94 -7.97 -2.59 11.92
N PHE A 95 -7.51 -1.69 12.78
CA PHE A 95 -7.56 -0.25 12.53
C PHE A 95 -6.21 0.43 12.81
N GLY A 96 -5.78 1.28 11.87
CA GLY A 96 -4.57 2.10 11.96
C GLY A 96 -4.93 3.59 12.03
N THR A 97 -4.49 4.39 11.06
CA THR A 97 -4.84 5.83 10.95
C THR A 97 -6.24 6.12 10.38
N GLY A 98 -6.99 5.11 9.91
CA GLY A 98 -8.31 5.30 9.30
C GLY A 98 -8.31 5.91 7.89
N THR A 99 -7.15 6.13 7.29
CA THR A 99 -6.97 6.87 6.01
C THR A 99 -7.17 6.00 4.75
N GLY A 100 -8.09 5.03 4.79
CA GLY A 100 -8.45 4.17 3.65
C GLY A 100 -9.48 4.83 2.71
N LEU A 101 -9.59 4.32 1.48
CA LEU A 101 -10.50 4.88 0.46
C LEU A 101 -11.55 3.89 -0.09
N GLU A 102 -11.46 2.61 0.29
CA GLU A 102 -12.34 1.53 -0.21
C GLU A 102 -13.28 0.93 0.86
N GLY A 103 -13.34 1.50 2.08
CA GLY A 103 -14.18 1.00 3.17
C GLY A 103 -13.57 -0.17 3.94
N GLY A 104 -12.23 -0.27 3.98
CA GLY A 104 -11.51 -1.42 4.54
C GLY A 104 -11.75 -1.63 6.04
N VAL A 105 -12.00 -0.55 6.78
CA VAL A 105 -12.26 -0.55 8.23
C VAL A 105 -13.75 -0.62 8.59
N CYS A 106 -14.63 -0.83 7.62
CA CYS A 106 -16.08 -0.79 7.85
C CYS A 106 -16.59 -2.04 8.57
N ALA A 107 -17.24 -1.86 9.73
CA ALA A 107 -17.79 -2.95 10.54
C ALA A 107 -19.14 -3.48 9.99
N VAL A 108 -19.11 -4.07 8.78
CA VAL A 108 -20.28 -4.56 8.02
C VAL A 108 -21.16 -5.57 8.82
N GLN A 109 -20.61 -6.24 9.83
CA GLN A 109 -21.32 -7.22 10.67
C GLN A 109 -21.33 -6.84 12.16
N GLY A 110 -20.97 -5.59 12.51
CA GLY A 110 -20.59 -5.24 13.89
C GLY A 110 -19.22 -5.81 14.24
N GLY A 111 -19.00 -6.11 15.52
CA GLY A 111 -17.76 -6.71 16.05
C GLY A 111 -16.81 -5.73 16.74
N VAL A 112 -15.56 -6.14 16.92
CA VAL A 112 -14.54 -5.38 17.65
C VAL A 112 -13.57 -4.72 16.69
N CYS A 113 -13.46 -3.39 16.78
CA CYS A 113 -12.39 -2.64 16.16
C CYS A 113 -11.15 -2.64 17.05
N VAL A 114 -10.06 -3.24 16.56
CA VAL A 114 -8.77 -3.32 17.24
C VAL A 114 -7.89 -2.21 16.69
N ASN A 115 -7.85 -1.09 17.42
CA ASN A 115 -7.04 0.07 17.04
C ASN A 115 -5.60 -0.10 17.54
N LEU A 116 -4.68 -0.20 16.58
CA LEU A 116 -3.26 -0.48 16.79
C LEU A 116 -2.41 0.79 16.95
N THR A 117 -2.99 2.00 16.96
CA THR A 117 -2.23 3.26 17.06
C THR A 117 -1.50 3.48 18.38
N HIS A 118 -1.83 2.72 19.44
CA HIS A 118 -1.13 2.79 20.73
C HIS A 118 0.11 1.89 20.80
N MET A 119 0.43 1.17 19.72
CA MET A 119 1.70 0.48 19.51
C MET A 119 2.49 1.27 18.46
N ASP A 120 3.12 2.37 18.87
CA ASP A 120 3.71 3.39 17.98
C ASP A 120 5.23 3.52 18.11
N ARG A 121 5.92 2.50 18.65
CA ARG A 121 7.37 2.54 18.87
C ARG A 121 8.17 2.08 17.65
N ILE A 122 9.29 2.74 17.42
CA ILE A 122 10.38 2.25 16.57
C ILE A 122 11.23 1.34 17.45
N LEU A 123 11.24 0.03 17.16
CA LEU A 123 11.81 -0.99 18.03
C LEU A 123 13.31 -1.23 17.80
N GLN A 124 13.76 -1.11 16.55
CA GLN A 124 15.15 -1.34 16.16
C GLN A 124 15.47 -0.59 14.87
N LEU A 125 16.62 0.08 14.81
CA LEU A 125 17.14 0.75 13.62
C LEU A 125 18.52 0.18 13.27
N ASN A 126 18.60 -0.54 12.15
CA ASN A 126 19.84 -1.14 11.64
C ASN A 126 20.37 -0.24 10.53
N LEU A 127 21.27 0.68 10.88
CA LEU A 127 21.85 1.65 9.95
C LEU A 127 22.67 0.94 8.85
N GLU A 128 23.52 -0.01 9.24
CA GLU A 128 24.44 -0.73 8.34
C GLU A 128 23.69 -1.62 7.33
N ASP A 129 22.59 -2.26 7.74
CA ASP A 129 21.74 -3.08 6.87
C ASP A 129 20.69 -2.27 6.07
N PHE A 130 20.54 -0.97 6.36
CA PHE A 130 19.46 -0.10 5.89
C PHE A 130 18.05 -0.68 6.18
N SER A 131 17.77 -1.05 7.44
CA SER A 131 16.44 -1.57 7.84
C SER A 131 15.97 -1.04 9.19
N VAL A 132 14.65 -1.06 9.39
CA VAL A 132 14.00 -0.63 10.65
C VAL A 132 12.87 -1.58 11.02
N LEU A 133 12.71 -1.87 12.31
CA LEU A 133 11.57 -2.59 12.88
C LEU A 133 10.64 -1.58 13.57
N VAL A 134 9.37 -1.57 13.18
CA VAL A 134 8.34 -0.64 13.69
C VAL A 134 7.11 -1.37 14.19
N GLU A 135 6.50 -0.86 15.24
CA GLU A 135 5.15 -1.21 15.67
C GLU A 135 4.08 -0.59 14.74
N PRO A 136 2.84 -1.13 14.69
CA PRO A 136 1.85 -0.78 13.67
C PRO A 136 1.39 0.68 13.64
N GLY A 137 1.37 1.37 14.77
CA GLY A 137 0.96 2.76 14.92
C GLY A 137 1.94 3.79 14.39
N VAL A 138 3.21 3.44 14.16
CA VAL A 138 4.22 4.37 13.63
C VAL A 138 3.77 4.92 12.28
N THR A 139 3.61 6.25 12.14
CA THR A 139 3.26 6.87 10.86
C THR A 139 4.48 7.08 9.96
N ARG A 140 4.24 7.24 8.66
CA ARG A 140 5.28 7.57 7.68
C ARG A 140 6.09 8.81 8.06
N LYS A 141 5.42 9.91 8.47
CA LYS A 141 6.10 11.15 8.88
C LYS A 141 6.82 11.01 10.22
N ALA A 142 6.32 10.17 11.13
CA ALA A 142 7.02 9.86 12.39
C ALA A 142 8.35 9.15 12.11
N LEU A 143 8.34 8.07 11.31
CA LEU A 143 9.56 7.36 10.91
C LEU A 143 10.55 8.27 10.18
N ASN A 144 10.11 9.00 9.14
CA ASN A 144 10.99 9.92 8.41
C ASN A 144 11.41 11.16 9.23
N THR A 145 10.82 11.39 10.41
CA THR A 145 11.31 12.40 11.36
C THR A 145 12.37 11.81 12.30
N HIS A 146 12.23 10.56 12.72
CA HIS A 146 13.25 9.84 13.48
C HIS A 146 14.53 9.59 12.66
N LEU A 147 14.41 9.38 11.34
CA LEU A 147 15.54 9.04 10.47
C LEU A 147 16.40 10.23 10.00
N ARG A 148 16.00 11.49 10.22
CA ARG A 148 16.61 12.67 9.55
C ARG A 148 18.13 12.72 9.63
N ASP A 149 18.68 12.49 10.82
CA ASP A 149 20.11 12.63 11.09
C ASP A 149 20.90 11.34 10.81
N SER A 150 20.24 10.28 10.29
CA SER A 150 20.86 8.98 10.00
C SER A 150 21.47 8.86 8.60
N GLY A 151 21.21 9.83 7.72
CA GLY A 151 21.51 9.72 6.28
C GLY A 151 20.60 8.75 5.51
N LEU A 152 19.58 8.17 6.17
CA LEU A 152 18.61 7.24 5.59
C LEU A 152 17.18 7.82 5.59
N TRP A 153 16.31 7.23 4.78
CA TRP A 153 14.88 7.54 4.77
C TRP A 153 14.04 6.34 4.29
N PHE A 154 12.73 6.43 4.54
CA PHE A 154 11.72 5.50 4.05
C PHE A 154 10.94 6.14 2.88
N PRO A 155 10.95 5.56 1.66
CA PRO A 155 10.57 6.30 0.45
C PRO A 155 9.08 6.24 0.08
N VAL A 156 8.35 5.19 0.48
CA VAL A 156 6.96 4.99 0.03
C VAL A 156 6.08 6.10 0.61
N ASP A 157 5.51 6.95 -0.25
CA ASP A 157 4.86 8.19 0.14
C ASP A 157 3.46 8.42 -0.45
N PRO A 158 2.43 7.72 0.07
CA PRO A 158 1.03 8.05 -0.21
C PRO A 158 0.68 9.46 0.29
N GLY A 159 -0.39 10.04 -0.26
CA GLY A 159 -0.83 11.41 0.07
C GLY A 159 -1.16 11.62 1.55
N ALA A 160 -1.68 10.60 2.23
CA ALA A 160 -1.96 10.60 3.67
C ALA A 160 -0.71 10.32 4.52
N ASP A 161 -0.72 10.75 5.78
CA ASP A 161 0.24 10.26 6.78
C ASP A 161 -0.29 8.98 7.43
N ALA A 162 -0.19 7.88 6.70
CA ALA A 162 -0.71 6.60 7.15
C ALA A 162 0.21 5.92 8.17
N SER A 163 -0.40 5.12 9.06
CA SER A 163 0.27 4.10 9.86
C SER A 163 0.98 3.09 8.95
N LEU A 164 2.26 2.79 9.22
CA LEU A 164 3.10 1.97 8.35
C LEU A 164 2.56 0.55 8.18
N CYS A 165 2.06 -0.12 9.22
CA CYS A 165 1.42 -1.42 9.05
C CYS A 165 0.04 -1.35 8.36
N GLY A 166 -0.63 -0.19 8.38
CA GLY A 166 -1.76 0.09 7.51
C GLY A 166 -1.35 0.13 6.03
N MET A 167 -0.23 0.80 5.72
CA MET A 167 0.36 0.80 4.37
C MET A 167 0.78 -0.62 3.93
N VAL A 168 1.32 -1.44 4.84
CA VAL A 168 1.57 -2.87 4.57
C VAL A 168 0.26 -3.58 4.20
N ALA A 169 -0.78 -3.40 5.01
CA ALA A 169 -2.06 -4.08 4.84
C ALA A 169 -2.75 -3.72 3.51
N THR A 170 -2.70 -2.45 3.07
CA THR A 170 -3.26 -2.06 1.75
C THR A 170 -2.31 -2.33 0.59
N GLY A 171 -1.00 -2.51 0.84
CA GLY A 171 0.02 -2.67 -0.20
C GLY A 171 0.39 -1.34 -0.88
N ALA A 172 0.28 -0.23 -0.17
CA ALA A 172 0.32 1.14 -0.70
C ALA A 172 1.50 1.48 -1.64
N SER A 173 1.26 2.45 -2.53
CA SER A 173 2.25 3.05 -3.42
C SER A 173 2.57 4.50 -2.96
N GLY A 174 3.02 5.34 -3.89
CA GLY A 174 3.31 6.76 -3.68
C GLY A 174 4.15 7.33 -4.82
N THR A 175 4.39 8.64 -4.81
CA THR A 175 5.13 9.35 -5.89
C THR A 175 6.51 8.77 -6.20
N ASN A 176 7.15 8.18 -5.18
CA ASN A 176 8.49 7.57 -5.27
C ASN A 176 8.51 6.13 -5.83
N ALA A 177 7.36 5.50 -6.08
CA ALA A 177 7.28 4.07 -6.38
C ALA A 177 8.02 3.66 -7.67
N VAL A 178 7.98 4.51 -8.70
CA VAL A 178 8.73 4.35 -9.96
C VAL A 178 10.24 4.11 -9.77
N ARG A 179 10.82 4.64 -8.67
CA ARG A 179 12.25 4.53 -8.36
C ARG A 179 12.58 3.55 -7.24
N TYR A 180 11.74 3.51 -6.22
CA TYR A 180 12.02 2.84 -4.95
C TYR A 180 11.09 1.66 -4.64
N GLY A 181 10.10 1.41 -5.50
CA GLY A 181 9.09 0.38 -5.32
C GLY A 181 7.99 0.75 -4.31
N THR A 182 6.98 -0.12 -4.23
CA THR A 182 5.80 -0.02 -3.37
C THR A 182 6.08 -0.58 -1.96
N MET A 183 5.05 -0.70 -1.12
CA MET A 183 5.15 -1.52 0.10
C MET A 183 5.53 -2.98 -0.17
N ARG A 184 5.18 -3.56 -1.34
CA ARG A 184 5.60 -4.94 -1.70
C ARG A 184 7.11 -5.09 -1.83
N ASP A 185 7.80 -4.02 -2.21
CA ASP A 185 9.24 -4.00 -2.47
C ASP A 185 10.07 -3.53 -1.25
N ASN A 186 9.39 -2.89 -0.28
CA ASN A 186 10.01 -2.28 0.88
C ASN A 186 9.69 -2.97 2.22
N VAL A 187 8.89 -4.04 2.24
CA VAL A 187 8.66 -4.89 3.42
C VAL A 187 9.54 -6.15 3.35
N LEU A 188 10.33 -6.38 4.40
CA LEU A 188 11.27 -7.51 4.48
C LEU A 188 10.68 -8.69 5.26
N ASN A 189 10.00 -8.38 6.38
CA ASN A 189 9.48 -9.34 7.33
C ASN A 189 8.33 -8.71 8.11
N LEU A 190 7.35 -9.50 8.51
CA LEU A 190 6.19 -9.07 9.28
C LEU A 190 6.00 -9.99 10.48
N GLU A 191 5.59 -9.41 11.59
CA GLU A 191 4.97 -10.13 12.68
C GLU A 191 3.45 -9.97 12.57
N VAL A 192 2.73 -11.10 12.63
CA VAL A 192 1.29 -11.16 12.42
C VAL A 192 0.64 -12.07 13.46
N VAL A 193 -0.35 -11.55 14.18
CA VAL A 193 -1.29 -12.34 14.97
C VAL A 193 -2.39 -12.88 14.04
N LEU A 194 -2.45 -14.21 13.90
CA LEU A 194 -3.50 -14.89 13.15
C LEU A 194 -4.83 -14.88 13.95
N PRO A 195 -6.00 -15.08 13.30
CA PRO A 195 -7.29 -14.96 13.97
C PRO A 195 -7.45 -15.76 15.27
N GLY A 196 -6.97 -17.00 15.34
CA GLY A 196 -6.93 -17.79 16.57
C GLY A 196 -5.79 -17.44 17.53
N GLY A 197 -5.43 -16.16 17.66
CA GLY A 197 -4.36 -15.61 18.51
C GLY A 197 -2.91 -15.96 18.14
N ARG A 198 -2.67 -17.08 17.45
CA ARG A 198 -1.30 -17.58 17.20
C ARG A 198 -0.43 -16.57 16.41
N LEU A 199 0.73 -16.25 16.97
CA LEU A 199 1.75 -15.42 16.36
C LEU A 199 2.45 -16.10 15.16
N LEU A 200 2.85 -15.31 14.17
CA LEU A 200 3.58 -15.72 12.98
C LEU A 200 4.59 -14.64 12.55
N HIS A 201 5.86 -15.00 12.41
CA HIS A 201 6.86 -14.17 11.71
C HIS A 201 7.01 -14.65 10.26
N THR A 202 6.79 -13.80 9.27
CA THR A 202 6.66 -14.24 7.86
C THR A 202 7.98 -14.70 7.23
N ALA A 203 9.12 -14.12 7.64
CA ALA A 203 10.46 -14.61 7.30
C ALA A 203 11.16 -15.35 8.47
N GLY A 204 10.54 -15.35 9.65
CA GLY A 204 11.08 -15.82 10.94
C GLY A 204 11.54 -14.66 11.86
N PRO A 205 11.71 -14.88 13.18
CA PRO A 205 12.01 -13.82 14.15
C PRO A 205 13.28 -13.02 13.83
N GLY A 206 13.25 -11.69 14.03
CA GLY A 206 14.40 -10.77 13.92
C GLY A 206 15.02 -10.58 12.52
N ARG A 207 14.52 -11.27 11.50
CA ARG A 207 15.14 -11.33 10.16
C ARG A 207 14.81 -10.13 9.30
N HIS A 208 15.83 -9.62 8.61
CA HIS A 208 15.81 -8.43 7.76
C HIS A 208 16.64 -8.60 6.47
N PHE A 209 16.89 -9.85 6.05
CA PHE A 209 17.71 -10.15 4.86
C PHE A 209 17.11 -9.61 3.55
N ARG A 210 17.97 -9.35 2.55
CA ARG A 210 17.55 -8.85 1.23
C ARG A 210 17.11 -9.92 0.24
N LYS A 211 17.58 -11.17 0.41
CA LYS A 211 17.36 -12.27 -0.54
C LYS A 211 17.17 -13.58 0.23
N SER A 212 16.17 -14.36 -0.16
CA SER A 212 15.96 -15.73 0.31
C SER A 212 15.25 -16.55 -0.77
N ALA A 213 15.59 -17.84 -0.85
CA ALA A 213 14.87 -18.85 -1.61
C ALA A 213 14.30 -19.96 -0.70
N ALA A 214 14.28 -19.74 0.62
CA ALA A 214 13.88 -20.73 1.61
C ALA A 214 12.37 -20.70 1.84
N GLY A 215 11.65 -21.59 1.14
CA GLY A 215 10.21 -21.79 1.32
C GLY A 215 9.33 -20.80 0.53
N TYR A 216 8.14 -20.50 1.07
CA TYR A 216 7.18 -19.59 0.44
C TYR A 216 7.40 -18.15 0.91
N ASN A 217 7.20 -17.18 0.01
CA ASN A 217 7.15 -15.76 0.37
C ASN A 217 5.86 -15.45 1.14
N LEU A 218 5.84 -15.72 2.45
CA LEU A 218 4.71 -15.38 3.31
C LEU A 218 4.59 -13.85 3.50
N THR A 219 5.70 -13.11 3.46
CA THR A 219 5.67 -11.63 3.57
C THR A 219 4.77 -11.03 2.49
N GLY A 220 5.00 -11.42 1.22
CA GLY A 220 4.18 -11.01 0.07
C GLY A 220 2.76 -11.57 0.01
N LEU A 221 2.34 -12.41 0.97
CA LEU A 221 0.95 -12.85 1.15
C LEU A 221 0.17 -11.94 2.10
N PHE A 222 0.85 -11.29 3.05
CA PHE A 222 0.24 -10.33 4.00
C PHE A 222 0.32 -8.87 3.53
N VAL A 223 1.32 -8.52 2.70
CA VAL A 223 1.33 -7.21 2.01
C VAL A 223 0.15 -7.15 1.02
N GLY A 224 -0.75 -6.19 1.20
CA GLY A 224 -1.98 -6.06 0.42
C GLY A 224 -3.12 -7.01 0.84
N SER A 225 -3.06 -7.62 2.04
CA SER A 225 -4.12 -8.52 2.52
C SER A 225 -5.27 -7.82 3.28
N GLU A 226 -5.25 -6.49 3.40
CA GLU A 226 -6.28 -5.66 4.05
C GLU A 226 -6.71 -6.14 5.44
N GLY A 227 -5.77 -6.70 6.22
CA GLY A 227 -6.04 -7.29 7.54
C GLY A 227 -6.86 -8.59 7.52
N THR A 228 -7.37 -9.03 6.37
CA THR A 228 -8.27 -10.20 6.24
C THR A 228 -7.64 -11.54 6.61
N LEU A 229 -6.30 -11.61 6.67
CA LEU A 229 -5.53 -12.81 7.03
C LEU A 229 -4.97 -12.78 8.47
N GLY A 230 -5.01 -11.63 9.16
CA GLY A 230 -4.43 -11.44 10.48
C GLY A 230 -4.09 -9.98 10.80
N LEU A 231 -3.80 -9.70 12.08
CA LEU A 231 -3.40 -8.39 12.59
C LEU A 231 -1.87 -8.26 12.55
N ILE A 232 -1.35 -7.27 11.83
CA ILE A 232 0.09 -7.02 11.75
C ILE A 232 0.54 -6.27 13.01
N THR A 233 1.43 -6.86 13.81
CA THR A 233 1.89 -6.34 15.11
C THR A 233 3.31 -5.79 15.09
N ALA A 234 4.10 -6.08 14.06
CA ALA A 234 5.31 -5.34 13.71
C ALA A 234 5.65 -5.49 12.23
N ALA A 235 6.34 -4.49 11.66
CA ALA A 235 6.89 -4.56 10.30
C ALA A 235 8.38 -4.25 10.29
N THR A 236 9.15 -5.10 9.59
CA THR A 236 10.55 -4.85 9.24
C THR A 236 10.60 -4.24 7.85
N LEU A 237 11.01 -2.98 7.77
CA LEU A 237 10.99 -2.18 6.55
C LEU A 237 12.40 -1.93 6.01
N ARG A 238 12.49 -1.77 4.69
CA ARG A 238 13.65 -1.30 3.96
C ARG A 238 13.76 0.22 4.08
N LEU A 239 14.94 0.69 4.47
CA LEU A 239 15.37 2.07 4.27
C LEU A 239 16.25 2.16 3.02
N HIS A 240 16.42 3.40 2.54
CA HIS A 240 17.34 3.76 1.45
C HIS A 240 18.17 4.96 1.89
N PRO A 241 19.37 5.18 1.32
CA PRO A 241 20.14 6.40 1.57
C PRO A 241 19.41 7.63 1.05
N VAL A 242 19.59 8.76 1.73
CA VAL A 242 19.21 10.09 1.23
C VAL A 242 20.11 10.41 0.02
N PRO A 243 19.56 10.90 -1.11
CA PRO A 243 20.36 11.25 -2.28
C PRO A 243 21.25 12.48 -2.01
N GLU A 244 22.43 12.49 -2.62
CA GLU A 244 23.39 13.61 -2.59
C GLU A 244 22.75 14.91 -3.10
N ALA A 245 22.02 14.83 -4.22
CA ALA A 245 21.28 15.94 -4.79
C ALA A 245 19.89 15.49 -5.29
N THR A 246 18.95 16.45 -5.23
CA THR A 246 17.57 16.32 -5.75
C THR A 246 17.22 17.59 -6.53
N VAL A 247 16.71 17.42 -7.75
CA VAL A 247 16.12 18.53 -8.53
C VAL A 247 14.73 18.15 -9.01
N ALA A 248 13.80 19.11 -8.97
CA ALA A 248 12.44 18.93 -9.48
C ALA A 248 12.12 19.96 -10.57
N ALA A 249 11.16 19.63 -11.43
CA ALA A 249 10.69 20.48 -12.52
C ALA A 249 9.22 20.23 -12.83
N THR A 250 8.57 21.19 -13.48
CA THR A 250 7.30 20.95 -14.19
C THR A 250 7.45 21.21 -15.68
N CYS A 251 6.72 20.44 -16.49
CA CYS A 251 6.65 20.58 -17.94
C CYS A 251 5.18 20.48 -18.37
N ALA A 252 4.64 21.57 -18.91
CA ALA A 252 3.31 21.62 -19.51
C ALA A 252 3.35 21.17 -20.98
N PHE A 253 2.28 20.52 -21.45
CA PHE A 253 2.15 19.91 -22.77
C PHE A 253 0.91 20.40 -23.51
N PRO A 254 0.90 20.35 -24.86
CA PRO A 254 -0.27 20.73 -25.67
C PRO A 254 -1.44 19.74 -25.58
N SER A 255 -1.22 18.52 -25.08
CA SER A 255 -2.25 17.50 -24.92
C SER A 255 -1.87 16.46 -23.85
N ILE A 256 -2.87 15.70 -23.37
CA ILE A 256 -2.64 14.56 -22.47
C ILE A 256 -1.76 13.51 -23.15
N GLN A 257 -2.07 13.18 -24.42
CA GLN A 257 -1.29 12.26 -25.25
C GLN A 257 0.22 12.61 -25.22
N ALA A 258 0.58 13.87 -25.49
CA ALA A 258 1.97 14.33 -25.50
C ALA A 258 2.68 14.21 -24.14
N ALA A 259 1.98 14.46 -23.04
CA ALA A 259 2.51 14.29 -21.69
C ALA A 259 2.78 12.80 -21.37
N VAL A 260 1.83 11.92 -21.69
CA VAL A 260 1.93 10.51 -21.34
C VAL A 260 2.89 9.77 -22.28
N ASP A 261 2.93 10.09 -23.57
CA ASP A 261 3.96 9.61 -24.50
C ASP A 261 5.37 10.00 -24.03
N SER A 262 5.51 11.16 -23.39
CA SER A 262 6.80 11.56 -22.79
C SER A 262 7.16 10.66 -21.61
N THR A 263 6.19 10.32 -20.76
CA THR A 263 6.38 9.34 -19.68
C THR A 263 6.81 7.98 -20.23
N VAL A 264 6.10 7.47 -21.24
CA VAL A 264 6.42 6.20 -21.91
C VAL A 264 7.84 6.22 -22.48
N HIS A 265 8.23 7.28 -23.21
CA HIS A 265 9.56 7.42 -23.80
C HIS A 265 10.68 7.57 -22.73
N ILE A 266 10.44 8.30 -21.64
CA ILE A 266 11.39 8.45 -20.51
C ILE A 266 11.69 7.10 -19.86
N LEU A 267 10.64 6.29 -19.65
CA LEU A 267 10.75 4.95 -19.05
C LEU A 267 11.39 3.94 -20.02
N GLN A 268 11.02 3.97 -21.31
CA GLN A 268 11.66 3.15 -22.35
C GLN A 268 13.13 3.50 -22.58
N ALA A 269 13.50 4.77 -22.40
CA ALA A 269 14.89 5.22 -22.38
C ALA A 269 15.66 4.76 -21.13
N ALA A 270 14.98 4.21 -20.13
CA ALA A 270 15.50 3.83 -18.81
C ALA A 270 16.17 5.01 -18.08
N VAL A 271 15.61 6.22 -18.19
CA VAL A 271 16.05 7.36 -17.37
C VAL A 271 15.60 7.14 -15.92
N PRO A 272 16.50 7.12 -14.92
CA PRO A 272 16.17 6.78 -13.53
C PRO A 272 15.50 7.94 -12.76
N VAL A 273 14.38 8.44 -13.28
CA VAL A 273 13.51 9.41 -12.59
C VAL A 273 13.17 8.95 -11.17
N ALA A 274 13.10 9.88 -10.22
CA ALA A 274 12.66 9.62 -8.86
C ALA A 274 11.13 9.65 -8.74
N ARG A 275 10.51 10.62 -9.41
CA ARG A 275 9.06 10.85 -9.49
C ARG A 275 8.71 11.32 -10.90
N ILE A 276 7.58 10.87 -11.42
CA ILE A 276 7.00 11.37 -12.67
C ILE A 276 5.46 11.28 -12.56
N GLU A 277 4.88 12.41 -12.19
CA GLU A 277 3.45 12.56 -11.95
C GLU A 277 2.78 13.26 -13.12
N PHE A 278 1.57 12.84 -13.47
CA PHE A 278 0.69 13.56 -14.39
C PHE A 278 -0.39 14.31 -13.63
N LEU A 279 -0.66 15.55 -14.02
CA LEU A 279 -1.82 16.34 -13.62
C LEU A 279 -2.52 16.83 -14.90
N ASP A 280 -3.84 16.68 -14.98
CA ASP A 280 -4.60 17.30 -16.07
C ASP A 280 -4.81 18.81 -15.87
N ASP A 281 -5.30 19.48 -16.90
CA ASP A 281 -5.61 20.92 -16.91
C ASP A 281 -6.52 21.32 -15.73
N ALA A 282 -7.52 20.49 -15.40
CA ALA A 282 -8.44 20.74 -14.30
C ALA A 282 -7.76 20.59 -12.93
N MET A 283 -6.88 19.60 -12.76
CA MET A 283 -6.05 19.45 -11.55
C MET A 283 -5.05 20.60 -11.40
N ILE A 284 -4.49 21.12 -12.49
CA ILE A 284 -3.57 22.27 -12.44
C ILE A 284 -4.30 23.56 -12.05
N ASP A 285 -5.51 23.85 -12.56
CA ASP A 285 -6.32 24.98 -12.08
C ASP A 285 -6.64 24.84 -10.58
N ALA A 286 -7.05 23.64 -10.14
CA ALA A 286 -7.29 23.33 -8.74
C ALA A 286 -6.06 23.61 -7.86
N CYS A 287 -4.88 23.12 -8.27
CA CYS A 287 -3.62 23.30 -7.55
C CYS A 287 -3.13 24.75 -7.55
N ASN A 288 -3.29 25.50 -8.66
CA ASN A 288 -3.02 26.93 -8.71
C ASN A 288 -3.91 27.69 -7.70
N ARG A 289 -5.22 27.45 -7.73
CA ARG A 289 -6.21 28.14 -6.88
C ARG A 289 -6.06 27.80 -5.40
N HIS A 290 -5.82 26.54 -5.06
CA HIS A 290 -5.65 26.06 -3.68
C HIS A 290 -4.26 26.39 -3.14
N SER A 291 -3.22 25.84 -3.77
CA SER A 291 -1.83 25.83 -3.28
C SER A 291 -0.99 27.04 -3.72
N LYS A 292 -1.59 27.99 -4.45
CA LYS A 292 -0.95 29.23 -4.94
C LYS A 292 0.26 28.98 -5.86
N LEU A 293 0.17 27.92 -6.67
CA LEU A 293 1.05 27.74 -7.81
C LEU A 293 0.69 28.73 -8.94
N ASN A 294 1.67 29.00 -9.81
CA ASN A 294 1.55 29.86 -10.99
C ASN A 294 1.78 29.05 -12.29
N CYS A 295 1.32 27.79 -12.33
CA CYS A 295 1.51 26.92 -13.48
C CYS A 295 0.57 27.30 -14.63
N CYS A 296 0.99 27.07 -15.88
CA CYS A 296 0.08 27.19 -17.02
C CYS A 296 -1.01 26.12 -16.94
N VAL A 297 -2.28 26.50 -17.11
CA VAL A 297 -3.43 25.57 -17.04
C VAL A 297 -3.47 24.71 -18.30
N ALA A 298 -2.74 23.60 -18.25
CA ALA A 298 -2.55 22.62 -19.33
C ALA A 298 -2.15 21.26 -18.73
N PRO A 299 -2.31 20.14 -19.46
CA PRO A 299 -1.78 18.84 -19.06
C PRO A 299 -0.28 18.94 -18.74
N THR A 300 0.13 18.54 -17.54
CA THR A 300 1.46 18.86 -17.01
C THR A 300 2.07 17.65 -16.32
N LEU A 301 3.37 17.41 -16.55
CA LEU A 301 4.17 16.49 -15.75
C LEU A 301 4.87 17.23 -14.61
N PHE A 302 4.85 16.67 -13.40
CA PHE A 302 5.78 17.04 -12.32
C PHE A 302 6.86 15.96 -12.24
N LEU A 303 8.12 16.37 -12.32
CA LEU A 303 9.29 15.51 -12.41
C LEU A 303 10.21 15.75 -11.22
N GLU A 304 10.81 14.69 -10.67
CA GLU A 304 11.94 14.79 -9.75
C GLU A 304 13.00 13.74 -10.06
N PHE A 305 14.25 14.09 -9.82
CA PHE A 305 15.44 13.31 -10.16
C PHE A 305 16.35 13.19 -8.93
N HIS A 306 16.98 12.03 -8.77
CA HIS A 306 17.86 11.72 -7.63
C HIS A 306 19.22 11.17 -8.10
N GLY A 307 20.30 11.62 -7.47
CA GLY A 307 21.65 11.15 -7.76
C GLY A 307 22.72 12.09 -7.22
N SER A 308 23.95 11.93 -7.73
CA SER A 308 24.98 12.97 -7.66
C SER A 308 24.77 14.05 -8.73
N GLU A 309 25.42 15.20 -8.61
CA GLU A 309 25.26 16.30 -9.58
C GLU A 309 25.46 15.87 -11.04
N GLN A 310 26.48 15.04 -11.30
CA GLN A 310 26.74 14.49 -12.64
C GLN A 310 25.63 13.56 -13.13
N ALA A 311 25.11 12.68 -12.26
CA ALA A 311 24.04 11.76 -12.61
C ALA A 311 22.72 12.49 -12.84
N LEU A 312 22.47 13.60 -12.13
CA LEU A 312 21.33 14.49 -12.38
C LEU A 312 21.43 15.19 -13.73
N ALA A 313 22.63 15.69 -14.11
CA ALA A 313 22.82 16.37 -15.38
C ALA A 313 22.46 15.48 -16.59
N GLU A 314 22.88 14.21 -16.58
CA GLU A 314 22.53 13.24 -17.62
C GLU A 314 21.03 12.93 -17.65
N GLN A 315 20.43 12.66 -16.48
CA GLN A 315 18.99 12.42 -16.34
C GLN A 315 18.16 13.57 -16.91
N VAL A 316 18.51 14.81 -16.49
CA VAL A 316 17.83 16.03 -16.89
C VAL A 316 17.93 16.26 -18.39
N GLN A 317 19.14 16.24 -18.96
CA GLN A 317 19.32 16.46 -20.40
C GLN A 317 18.49 15.47 -21.22
N ARG A 318 18.54 14.19 -20.87
CA ARG A 318 17.86 13.13 -21.62
C ARG A 318 16.34 13.21 -21.49
N THR A 319 15.83 13.62 -20.34
CA THR A 319 14.40 13.90 -20.17
C THR A 319 13.95 15.19 -20.88
N GLU A 320 14.74 16.28 -20.87
CA GLU A 320 14.46 17.49 -21.65
C GLU A 320 14.45 17.23 -23.17
N GLU A 321 15.34 16.36 -23.67
CA GLU A 321 15.35 15.96 -25.08
C GLU A 321 14.07 15.23 -25.49
N ILE A 322 13.58 14.33 -24.63
CA ILE A 322 12.36 13.53 -24.86
C ILE A 322 11.09 14.40 -24.75
N THR A 323 10.93 15.19 -23.70
CA THR A 323 9.74 16.05 -23.53
C THR A 323 9.64 17.06 -24.65
N ARG A 324 10.75 17.69 -25.06
CA ARG A 324 10.81 18.61 -26.20
C ARG A 324 10.46 17.91 -27.53
N HIS A 325 10.89 16.66 -27.74
CA HIS A 325 10.51 15.90 -28.94
C HIS A 325 9.00 15.72 -29.06
N ASN A 326 8.33 15.47 -27.93
CA ASN A 326 6.87 15.34 -27.83
C ASN A 326 6.14 16.69 -27.70
N GLY A 327 6.83 17.83 -27.89
CA GLY A 327 6.21 19.17 -27.87
C GLY A 327 5.95 19.75 -26.48
N GLY A 328 6.57 19.20 -25.44
CA GLY A 328 6.57 19.77 -24.09
C GLY A 328 7.28 21.13 -24.00
N SER A 329 6.85 21.94 -23.04
CA SER A 329 7.43 23.25 -22.73
C SER A 329 8.79 23.16 -22.04
N HIS A 330 9.52 24.28 -22.03
CA HIS A 330 10.72 24.43 -21.19
C HIS A 330 10.41 24.14 -19.72
N PHE A 331 11.34 23.49 -19.02
CA PHE A 331 11.14 23.08 -17.63
C PHE A 331 11.10 24.30 -16.68
N SER A 332 10.02 24.41 -15.91
CA SER A 332 9.95 25.30 -14.76
C SER A 332 10.62 24.61 -13.58
N TRP A 333 11.88 24.97 -13.34
CA TRP A 333 12.73 24.37 -12.31
C TRP A 333 12.30 24.75 -10.89
N ALA A 334 12.43 23.78 -9.98
CA ALA A 334 12.45 23.97 -8.54
C ALA A 334 13.78 23.41 -8.02
N LYS A 335 14.77 24.29 -7.85
CA LYS A 335 16.13 23.90 -7.46
C LYS A 335 16.36 24.05 -5.96
N GLU A 336 15.72 25.02 -5.33
CA GLU A 336 15.85 25.20 -3.88
C GLU A 336 14.95 24.23 -3.10
N ALA A 337 15.39 23.84 -1.90
CA ALA A 337 14.67 22.87 -1.07
C ALA A 337 13.25 23.34 -0.72
N GLU A 338 13.04 24.65 -0.54
CA GLU A 338 11.71 25.23 -0.30
C GLU A 338 10.82 25.16 -1.55
N GLU A 339 11.36 25.42 -2.75
CA GLU A 339 10.62 25.34 -4.02
C GLU A 339 10.14 23.91 -4.28
N ARG A 340 11.03 22.91 -4.11
CA ARG A 340 10.67 21.48 -4.22
C ARG A 340 9.60 21.12 -3.19
N SER A 341 9.77 21.54 -1.95
CA SER A 341 8.79 21.29 -0.88
C SER A 341 7.42 21.89 -1.20
N ARG A 342 7.39 23.11 -1.76
CA ARG A 342 6.15 23.81 -2.17
C ARG A 342 5.46 23.10 -3.34
N LEU A 343 6.23 22.67 -4.34
CA LEU A 343 5.73 21.90 -5.50
C LEU A 343 5.14 20.55 -5.06
N TRP A 344 5.88 19.78 -4.26
CA TRP A 344 5.42 18.47 -3.79
C TRP A 344 4.29 18.55 -2.76
N ALA A 345 4.25 19.58 -1.91
CA ALA A 345 3.10 19.85 -1.05
C ALA A 345 1.83 20.11 -1.86
N ALA A 346 1.92 20.86 -2.98
CA ALA A 346 0.78 21.07 -3.86
C ALA A 346 0.27 19.76 -4.51
N ARG A 347 1.17 18.87 -4.97
CA ARG A 347 0.81 17.54 -5.51
C ARG A 347 0.23 16.60 -4.44
N HIS A 348 0.73 16.63 -3.21
CA HIS A 348 0.14 15.86 -2.10
C HIS A 348 -1.25 16.39 -1.73
N ASN A 349 -1.44 17.72 -1.76
CA ASN A 349 -2.72 18.37 -1.50
C ASN A 349 -3.72 18.32 -2.68
N ALA A 350 -3.42 17.60 -3.77
CA ALA A 350 -4.27 17.48 -4.96
C ALA A 350 -5.72 17.06 -4.62
N TRP A 351 -5.92 16.21 -3.61
CA TRP A 351 -7.24 15.85 -3.09
C TRP A 351 -8.01 17.06 -2.54
N TYR A 352 -7.39 17.83 -1.64
CA TYR A 352 -7.99 19.04 -1.06
C TYR A 352 -8.15 20.17 -2.08
N ALA A 353 -7.28 20.23 -3.08
CA ALA A 353 -7.39 21.14 -4.21
C ALA A 353 -8.62 20.80 -5.08
N ALA A 354 -8.83 19.52 -5.41
CA ALA A 354 -10.00 19.06 -6.14
C ALA A 354 -11.31 19.31 -5.36
N LEU A 355 -11.36 18.98 -4.05
CA LEU A 355 -12.51 19.29 -3.19
C LEU A 355 -12.86 20.80 -3.21
N ALA A 356 -11.85 21.67 -3.23
CA ALA A 356 -12.04 23.12 -3.28
C ALA A 356 -12.60 23.65 -4.62
N LEU A 357 -12.72 22.83 -5.67
CA LEU A 357 -13.42 23.22 -6.91
C LEU A 357 -14.93 23.36 -6.71
N ARG A 358 -15.54 22.56 -5.81
CA ARG A 358 -17.00 22.54 -5.59
C ARG A 358 -17.34 22.39 -4.09
N PRO A 359 -17.22 23.47 -3.28
CA PRO A 359 -17.44 23.42 -1.84
C PRO A 359 -18.82 22.87 -1.44
N GLY A 360 -18.87 22.15 -0.32
CA GLY A 360 -20.07 21.46 0.19
C GLY A 360 -20.26 20.05 -0.36
N CYS A 361 -19.75 19.76 -1.56
CA CYS A 361 -19.74 18.42 -2.12
C CYS A 361 -18.64 17.55 -1.49
N LYS A 362 -18.79 16.22 -1.63
CA LYS A 362 -17.82 15.23 -1.19
C LYS A 362 -17.01 14.69 -2.36
N GLY A 363 -15.75 14.33 -2.08
CA GLY A 363 -14.89 13.65 -3.03
C GLY A 363 -15.20 12.16 -3.10
N TYR A 364 -15.01 11.59 -4.29
CA TYR A 364 -14.96 10.16 -4.54
C TYR A 364 -13.69 9.90 -5.35
N SER A 365 -12.70 9.24 -4.75
CA SER A 365 -11.46 8.83 -5.43
C SER A 365 -11.66 7.46 -6.06
N THR A 366 -11.11 7.26 -7.25
CA THR A 366 -11.01 5.92 -7.87
C THR A 366 -9.72 5.85 -8.68
N ASP A 367 -9.02 4.72 -8.57
CA ASP A 367 -7.69 4.49 -9.12
C ASP A 367 -7.63 3.18 -9.91
N VAL A 368 -6.81 3.17 -10.95
CA VAL A 368 -6.50 2.00 -11.77
C VAL A 368 -5.01 2.00 -12.12
N CYS A 369 -4.47 0.86 -12.50
CA CYS A 369 -3.13 0.77 -13.08
C CYS A 369 -3.17 -0.06 -14.37
N VAL A 370 -2.46 0.38 -15.41
CA VAL A 370 -2.37 -0.30 -16.70
C VAL A 370 -0.90 -0.52 -17.10
N PRO A 371 -0.60 -1.50 -17.98
CA PRO A 371 0.71 -1.58 -18.62
C PRO A 371 1.06 -0.23 -19.25
N ILE A 372 2.27 0.28 -19.01
CA ILE A 372 2.72 1.64 -19.41
C ILE A 372 2.44 1.94 -20.91
N SER A 373 2.52 0.94 -21.79
CA SER A 373 2.20 1.05 -23.22
C SER A 373 0.72 1.32 -23.56
N ARG A 374 -0.19 1.25 -22.58
CA ARG A 374 -1.63 1.57 -22.71
C ARG A 374 -2.03 2.85 -21.99
N LEU A 375 -1.10 3.42 -21.22
CA LEU A 375 -1.36 4.60 -20.38
C LEU A 375 -1.82 5.84 -21.18
N PRO A 376 -1.28 6.16 -22.38
CA PRO A 376 -1.79 7.30 -23.15
C PRO A 376 -3.23 7.11 -23.62
N GLU A 377 -3.53 5.91 -24.15
CA GLU A 377 -4.82 5.52 -24.72
C GLU A 377 -5.94 5.64 -23.68
N ILE A 378 -5.76 5.00 -22.51
CA ILE A 378 -6.78 5.04 -21.45
C ILE A 378 -6.92 6.42 -20.81
N LEU A 379 -5.84 7.22 -20.66
CA LEU A 379 -5.93 8.56 -20.06
C LEU A 379 -6.69 9.55 -20.95
N VAL A 380 -6.45 9.53 -22.26
CA VAL A 380 -7.22 10.34 -23.24
C VAL A 380 -8.69 9.95 -23.20
N GLN A 381 -8.99 8.65 -23.33
CA GLN A 381 -10.36 8.14 -23.30
C GLN A 381 -11.06 8.42 -21.95
N THR A 382 -10.33 8.41 -20.83
CA THR A 382 -10.89 8.73 -19.50
C THR A 382 -11.24 10.22 -19.39
N LYS A 383 -10.40 11.13 -19.90
CA LYS A 383 -10.72 12.57 -19.95
C LYS A 383 -11.94 12.85 -20.84
N GLU A 384 -12.06 12.16 -21.96
CA GLU A 384 -13.22 12.26 -22.86
C GLU A 384 -14.50 11.74 -22.19
N ASN A 385 -14.45 10.56 -21.57
CA ASN A 385 -15.56 9.99 -20.81
C ASN A 385 -15.98 10.89 -19.63
N LEU A 386 -15.02 11.47 -18.90
CA LEU A 386 -15.28 12.37 -17.78
C LEU A 386 -16.02 13.62 -18.26
N LYS A 387 -15.54 14.24 -19.34
CA LYS A 387 -16.20 15.39 -19.98
C LYS A 387 -17.60 15.03 -20.52
N ALA A 388 -17.78 13.85 -21.10
CA ALA A 388 -19.06 13.38 -21.61
C ALA A 388 -20.08 13.04 -20.50
N SER A 389 -19.61 12.64 -19.32
CA SER A 389 -20.48 12.31 -18.17
C SER A 389 -21.14 13.54 -17.51
N GLY A 390 -20.60 14.74 -17.74
CA GLY A 390 -21.02 15.97 -17.05
C GLY A 390 -20.57 16.08 -15.59
N LEU A 391 -19.88 15.06 -15.04
CA LEU A 391 -19.38 15.07 -13.67
C LEU A 391 -18.27 16.13 -13.48
N THR A 392 -18.23 16.73 -12.29
CA THR A 392 -17.08 17.54 -11.88
C THR A 392 -15.98 16.61 -11.39
N GLY A 393 -14.80 16.65 -12.02
CA GLY A 393 -13.68 15.81 -11.63
C GLY A 393 -12.35 16.24 -12.24
N THR A 394 -11.28 15.60 -11.78
CA THR A 394 -9.88 15.88 -12.13
C THR A 394 -9.10 14.58 -12.29
N ILE A 395 -8.02 14.61 -13.07
CA ILE A 395 -7.14 13.46 -13.27
C ILE A 395 -5.74 13.79 -12.75
N VAL A 396 -5.21 12.90 -11.92
CA VAL A 396 -3.84 12.94 -11.38
C VAL A 396 -3.28 11.52 -11.36
N GLY A 397 -1.97 11.29 -11.47
CA GLY A 397 -1.45 9.92 -11.42
C GLY A 397 0.04 9.74 -11.32
N HIS A 398 0.43 8.65 -10.66
CA HIS A 398 1.77 8.09 -10.56
C HIS A 398 2.18 7.41 -11.89
N VAL A 399 2.13 8.16 -12.99
CA VAL A 399 2.25 7.62 -14.36
C VAL A 399 3.58 6.90 -14.65
N GLY A 400 4.58 7.04 -13.78
CA GLY A 400 5.84 6.29 -13.81
C GLY A 400 5.70 4.77 -13.68
N ASP A 401 4.68 4.27 -12.98
CA ASP A 401 4.42 2.83 -12.82
C ASP A 401 3.19 2.33 -13.59
N GLY A 402 2.39 3.25 -14.14
CA GLY A 402 1.14 2.96 -14.87
C GLY A 402 -0.14 3.30 -14.10
N ASN A 403 -0.04 3.77 -12.84
CA ASN A 403 -1.19 4.15 -12.02
C ASN A 403 -1.68 5.59 -12.29
N PHE A 404 -3.00 5.76 -12.27
CA PHE A 404 -3.65 7.07 -12.17
C PHE A 404 -4.99 7.00 -11.44
N HIS A 405 -5.44 8.16 -10.96
CA HIS A 405 -6.66 8.36 -10.20
C HIS A 405 -7.58 9.37 -10.90
N CYS A 406 -8.88 9.16 -10.81
CA CYS A 406 -9.90 10.18 -11.04
C CYS A 406 -10.48 10.62 -9.70
N ILE A 407 -10.32 11.90 -9.38
CA ILE A 407 -10.95 12.50 -8.19
C ILE A 407 -12.21 13.21 -8.66
N LEU A 408 -13.36 12.61 -8.33
CA LEU A 408 -14.70 13.03 -8.73
C LEU A 408 -15.36 13.76 -7.54
N LEU A 409 -16.25 14.71 -7.82
CA LEU A 409 -17.02 15.42 -6.80
C LEU A 409 -18.51 15.11 -6.97
N ALA A 410 -19.18 14.79 -5.87
CA ALA A 410 -20.62 14.57 -5.82
C ALA A 410 -21.28 15.31 -4.66
N ASP A 411 -22.50 15.80 -4.86
CA ASP A 411 -23.36 16.20 -3.75
C ASP A 411 -23.84 14.92 -3.01
N PRO A 412 -23.61 14.79 -1.69
CA PRO A 412 -24.10 13.64 -0.93
C PRO A 412 -25.63 13.53 -0.89
N GLU A 413 -26.35 14.60 -1.20
CA GLU A 413 -27.82 14.68 -1.19
C GLU A 413 -28.45 14.58 -2.60
N ASP A 414 -27.65 14.36 -3.66
CA ASP A 414 -28.13 14.01 -5.02
C ASP A 414 -27.88 12.50 -5.32
N PRO A 415 -28.90 11.63 -5.19
CA PRO A 415 -28.76 10.20 -5.49
C PRO A 415 -28.44 9.91 -6.97
N GLU A 416 -28.82 10.77 -7.92
CA GLU A 416 -28.50 10.54 -9.33
C GLU A 416 -27.04 10.87 -9.63
N GLU A 417 -26.49 11.95 -9.09
CA GLU A 417 -25.06 12.25 -9.25
C GLU A 417 -24.18 11.17 -8.61
N LEU A 418 -24.56 10.68 -7.43
CA LEU A 418 -23.90 9.54 -6.80
C LEU A 418 -23.94 8.28 -7.67
N LEU A 419 -25.07 7.97 -8.30
CA LEU A 419 -25.17 6.86 -9.25
C LEU A 419 -24.30 7.08 -10.50
N LYS A 420 -24.23 8.30 -11.03
CA LYS A 420 -23.36 8.67 -12.18
C LYS A 420 -21.87 8.49 -11.82
N VAL A 421 -21.44 8.94 -10.63
CA VAL A 421 -20.07 8.75 -10.10
C VAL A 421 -19.72 7.27 -9.92
N MET A 422 -20.61 6.48 -9.30
CA MET A 422 -20.38 5.04 -9.12
C MET A 422 -20.35 4.27 -10.45
N ALA A 423 -21.17 4.69 -11.44
CA ALA A 423 -21.15 4.11 -12.79
C ALA A 423 -19.84 4.43 -13.52
N PHE A 424 -19.39 5.69 -13.48
CA PHE A 424 -18.11 6.11 -14.07
C PHE A 424 -16.93 5.34 -13.46
N SER A 425 -16.87 5.23 -12.13
CA SER A 425 -15.81 4.47 -11.43
C SER A 425 -15.72 3.01 -11.90
N LYS A 426 -16.87 2.33 -11.99
CA LYS A 426 -16.93 0.93 -12.49
C LYS A 426 -16.61 0.82 -13.99
N GLN A 427 -16.95 1.83 -14.79
CA GLN A 427 -16.59 1.88 -16.21
C GLN A 427 -15.07 2.04 -16.38
N LEU A 428 -14.45 2.96 -15.64
CA LEU A 428 -13.00 3.18 -15.65
C LEU A 428 -12.23 1.91 -15.26
N ALA A 429 -12.62 1.27 -14.15
CA ALA A 429 -12.02 0.03 -13.70
C ALA A 429 -12.10 -1.08 -14.77
N ARG A 430 -13.28 -1.31 -15.36
CA ARG A 430 -13.46 -2.28 -16.45
C ARG A 430 -12.66 -1.94 -17.70
N HIS A 431 -12.45 -0.65 -17.97
CA HIS A 431 -11.63 -0.21 -19.09
C HIS A 431 -10.14 -0.55 -18.86
N ALA A 432 -9.64 -0.35 -17.65
CA ALA A 432 -8.30 -0.81 -17.27
C ALA A 432 -8.15 -2.34 -17.41
N LEU A 433 -9.14 -3.13 -16.97
CA LEU A 433 -9.14 -4.59 -17.16
C LEU A 433 -9.10 -4.98 -18.65
N ALA A 434 -9.83 -4.28 -19.51
CA ALA A 434 -9.80 -4.50 -20.97
C ALA A 434 -8.43 -4.19 -21.60
N PHE A 435 -7.61 -3.33 -20.96
CA PHE A 435 -6.23 -3.04 -21.34
C PHE A 435 -5.18 -3.95 -20.66
N HIS A 436 -5.61 -5.03 -20.00
CA HIS A 436 -4.77 -5.91 -19.16
C HIS A 436 -4.11 -5.19 -17.96
N GLY A 437 -4.75 -4.12 -17.50
CA GLY A 437 -4.49 -3.51 -16.20
C GLY A 437 -5.30 -4.16 -15.07
N THR A 438 -5.31 -3.46 -13.94
CA THR A 438 -5.99 -3.85 -12.70
C THR A 438 -7.00 -2.79 -12.27
N CYS A 439 -8.06 -3.22 -11.57
CA CYS A 439 -9.12 -2.36 -11.07
C CYS A 439 -8.69 -1.47 -9.89
N THR A 440 -7.50 -1.68 -9.33
CA THR A 440 -6.94 -0.87 -8.23
C THR A 440 -5.42 -0.79 -8.37
N GLY A 441 -4.84 0.41 -8.25
CA GLY A 441 -3.40 0.61 -8.29
C GLY A 441 -2.76 0.57 -6.90
N GLU A 442 -3.39 1.25 -5.94
CA GLU A 442 -2.87 1.34 -4.57
C GLU A 442 -3.92 1.44 -3.44
N HIS A 443 -5.19 1.76 -3.72
CA HIS A 443 -6.18 1.93 -2.65
C HIS A 443 -6.67 0.61 -2.02
N GLY A 444 -6.46 -0.53 -2.70
CA GLY A 444 -6.97 -1.85 -2.29
C GLY A 444 -8.34 -2.19 -2.91
N ILE A 445 -9.05 -3.16 -2.32
CA ILE A 445 -10.33 -3.70 -2.82
C ILE A 445 -11.49 -3.42 -1.86
N GLY A 446 -11.24 -3.42 -0.55
CA GLY A 446 -12.14 -3.02 0.53
C GLY A 446 -13.53 -3.62 0.43
N LEU A 447 -14.53 -2.75 0.33
CA LEU A 447 -15.91 -3.05 -0.05
C LEU A 447 -16.17 -2.70 -1.52
N GLY A 448 -15.61 -1.58 -2.01
CA GLY A 448 -15.97 -0.97 -3.28
C GLY A 448 -15.71 -1.83 -4.51
N LYS A 449 -14.54 -2.49 -4.57
CA LYS A 449 -14.05 -3.17 -5.78
C LYS A 449 -14.16 -4.69 -5.75
N ARG A 450 -14.82 -5.30 -4.76
CA ARG A 450 -14.95 -6.78 -4.62
C ARG A 450 -15.46 -7.48 -5.88
N GLN A 451 -16.42 -6.88 -6.58
CA GLN A 451 -16.91 -7.39 -7.86
C GLN A 451 -15.86 -7.26 -8.98
N LEU A 452 -15.13 -6.14 -9.02
CA LEU A 452 -14.11 -5.88 -10.04
C LEU A 452 -12.91 -6.82 -9.87
N LEU A 453 -12.54 -7.18 -8.64
CA LEU A 453 -11.55 -8.22 -8.37
C LEU A 453 -11.97 -9.58 -8.97
N GLN A 454 -13.25 -9.95 -8.88
CA GLN A 454 -13.77 -11.19 -9.48
C GLN A 454 -13.76 -11.14 -11.01
N GLU A 455 -14.02 -9.96 -11.60
CA GLU A 455 -13.90 -9.72 -13.04
C GLU A 455 -12.43 -9.72 -13.52
N GLU A 456 -11.48 -9.33 -12.66
CA GLU A 456 -10.04 -9.26 -12.93
C GLU A 456 -9.34 -10.62 -12.83
N VAL A 457 -9.53 -11.36 -11.73
CA VAL A 457 -8.86 -12.67 -11.53
C VAL A 457 -9.60 -13.82 -12.24
N GLY A 458 -10.82 -13.55 -12.73
CA GLY A 458 -11.73 -14.52 -13.30
C GLY A 458 -12.44 -15.39 -12.26
N GLU A 459 -13.48 -16.11 -12.69
CA GLU A 459 -14.08 -17.14 -11.83
C GLU A 459 -13.06 -18.27 -11.57
N PRO A 460 -12.90 -18.73 -10.31
CA PRO A 460 -12.12 -19.94 -10.05
C PRO A 460 -12.77 -21.13 -10.78
N PRO A 461 -12.00 -22.00 -11.47
CA PRO A 461 -12.57 -23.07 -12.28
C PRO A 461 -13.55 -23.94 -11.48
N ALA A 462 -14.80 -24.03 -11.96
CA ALA A 462 -15.84 -24.85 -11.34
C ALA A 462 -15.37 -26.31 -11.23
N ASP A 463 -15.26 -26.84 -10.00
CA ASP A 463 -14.45 -28.02 -9.67
C ASP A 463 -15.16 -29.35 -9.96
N GLY A 464 -15.60 -29.53 -11.20
CA GLY A 464 -16.21 -30.75 -11.72
C GLY A 464 -15.23 -31.90 -12.04
N SER A 465 -13.94 -31.80 -11.68
CA SER A 465 -12.95 -32.86 -11.97
C SER A 465 -11.97 -33.12 -10.81
N GLU A 466 -11.87 -34.38 -10.37
CA GLU A 466 -11.01 -34.81 -9.27
C GLU A 466 -9.52 -34.91 -9.67
N THR A 467 -8.87 -33.78 -9.95
CA THR A 467 -7.40 -33.74 -10.02
C THR A 467 -6.82 -33.46 -8.62
N ARG A 468 -6.32 -34.53 -7.96
CA ARG A 468 -5.69 -34.44 -6.63
C ARG A 468 -4.39 -33.62 -6.66
N ALA A 469 -4.49 -32.31 -6.46
CA ALA A 469 -3.37 -31.50 -6.03
C ALA A 469 -2.82 -32.03 -4.68
N PRO A 470 -1.48 -32.12 -4.49
CA PRO A 470 -0.90 -32.69 -3.27
C PRO A 470 -1.24 -31.85 -2.01
N PRO A 471 -1.50 -32.49 -0.86
CA PRO A 471 -1.89 -31.79 0.36
C PRO A 471 -0.70 -31.05 1.00
N LEU A 472 -0.90 -29.79 1.40
CA LEU A 472 0.03 -29.05 2.26
C LEU A 472 -0.14 -29.46 3.73
N GLY A 473 0.24 -30.70 4.05
CA GLY A 473 0.31 -31.20 5.42
C GLY A 473 1.67 -30.93 6.06
N LEU A 474 2.02 -29.65 6.30
CA LEU A 474 3.34 -29.26 6.84
C LEU A 474 3.33 -28.10 7.85
N ILE A 475 2.16 -27.63 8.31
CA ILE A 475 2.01 -26.51 9.27
C ILE A 475 1.52 -27.01 10.64
N SER A 476 1.91 -28.24 11.02
CA SER A 476 1.52 -28.86 12.31
C SER A 476 2.65 -29.67 12.97
N SER A 477 3.89 -29.53 12.51
CA SER A 477 5.04 -30.32 13.00
C SER A 477 6.34 -29.52 13.20
N LEU A 478 6.33 -28.21 12.94
CA LEU A 478 7.46 -27.33 13.24
C LEU A 478 7.35 -26.76 14.66
N GLY A 479 7.79 -27.56 15.63
CA GLY A 479 8.40 -27.05 16.87
C GLY A 479 7.50 -26.28 17.84
N ALA A 480 6.43 -26.91 18.34
CA ALA A 480 5.92 -26.56 19.66
C ALA A 480 6.90 -27.10 20.71
N ALA A 481 7.86 -26.26 21.13
CA ALA A 481 8.80 -26.58 22.19
C ALA A 481 8.19 -26.18 23.54
N GLU A 482 7.53 -27.15 24.21
CA GLU A 482 7.12 -27.01 25.61
C GLU A 482 8.34 -26.73 26.51
N PRO A 483 8.22 -25.86 27.53
CA PRO A 483 9.32 -25.57 28.44
C PRO A 483 9.61 -26.76 29.36
N SER A 484 10.85 -27.27 29.32
CA SER A 484 11.30 -28.28 30.28
C SER A 484 11.44 -27.63 31.68
N PRO A 485 11.00 -28.29 32.77
CA PRO A 485 11.03 -27.70 34.11
C PRO A 485 12.47 -27.46 34.61
N ALA A 486 12.61 -26.42 35.44
CA ALA A 486 13.92 -25.92 35.86
C ALA A 486 14.72 -26.92 36.71
N ALA A 487 16.02 -27.01 36.43
CA ALA A 487 17.03 -27.55 37.32
C ALA A 487 18.18 -26.53 37.45
N SER A 488 18.58 -26.23 38.68
CA SER A 488 19.60 -25.24 39.04
C SER A 488 20.19 -25.56 40.41
N PRO A 489 21.44 -25.17 40.72
CA PRO A 489 22.60 -24.97 39.84
C PRO A 489 23.84 -25.74 40.39
N ALA A 490 25.06 -25.30 40.04
CA ALA A 490 26.35 -25.68 40.64
C ALA A 490 26.84 -27.13 40.35
N CYS A 491 28.15 -27.44 40.31
CA CYS A 491 29.34 -26.62 40.02
C CYS A 491 30.42 -27.51 39.34
N ALA A 492 31.69 -27.08 39.31
CA ALA A 492 32.76 -27.69 38.53
C ALA A 492 33.61 -28.76 39.25
N GLU A 493 34.38 -29.48 38.41
CA GLU A 493 35.71 -30.06 38.65
C GLU A 493 35.95 -31.49 39.24
N GLN A 494 36.97 -32.11 38.61
CA GLN A 494 37.95 -33.12 39.06
C GLN A 494 37.61 -34.61 39.32
N LEU A 495 38.13 -35.44 38.41
CA LEU A 495 39.02 -36.61 38.62
C LEU A 495 38.63 -37.76 39.59
N GLY A 496 38.56 -39.00 39.05
CA GLY A 496 39.03 -40.21 39.75
C GLY A 496 38.00 -41.32 40.07
N PRO A 497 38.27 -42.60 39.67
CA PRO A 497 37.52 -43.79 40.11
C PRO A 497 38.38 -44.77 40.97
N PRO A 498 37.87 -45.94 41.45
CA PRO A 498 36.59 -46.16 42.15
C PRO A 498 36.67 -47.15 43.35
N ALA A 499 35.80 -46.99 44.36
CA ALA A 499 35.34 -48.03 45.34
C ALA A 499 34.21 -47.45 46.22
N GLY A 500 33.29 -48.18 46.86
CA GLY A 500 32.95 -49.61 46.76
C GLY A 500 32.16 -50.14 47.99
N GLY A 501 31.00 -50.78 47.77
CA GLY A 501 30.30 -51.64 48.77
C GLY A 501 29.10 -51.08 49.56
N GLN A 502 28.09 -51.94 49.76
CA GLN A 502 27.11 -52.02 50.90
C GLN A 502 26.16 -50.83 51.19
N GLU A 503 25.01 -50.97 51.89
CA GLU A 503 23.95 -52.01 51.94
C GLU A 503 22.73 -51.45 52.75
N GLY A 504 21.50 -51.91 52.46
CA GLY A 504 20.28 -51.65 53.28
C GLY A 504 19.66 -50.23 53.21
N ALA A 505 18.48 -49.94 53.81
CA ALA A 505 17.34 -50.81 54.15
C ALA A 505 16.07 -49.96 54.49
N VAL A 506 14.95 -50.33 53.87
CA VAL A 506 13.51 -50.01 54.12
C VAL A 506 13.13 -49.64 55.58
N PRO A 507 12.35 -48.56 55.84
CA PRO A 507 10.89 -48.70 56.09
C PRO A 507 9.96 -47.57 55.53
N PRO A 508 8.61 -47.75 55.51
CA PRO A 508 7.71 -46.98 54.62
C PRO A 508 6.47 -46.29 55.25
N THR A 509 5.77 -45.46 54.44
CA THR A 509 4.35 -45.03 54.57
C THR A 509 3.96 -44.19 55.81
N PRO A 510 2.74 -43.57 55.90
CA PRO A 510 1.58 -43.51 54.98
C PRO A 510 1.44 -42.13 54.28
N GLY A 511 0.49 -41.86 53.39
CA GLY A 511 -0.61 -42.69 52.86
C GLY A 511 -2.01 -42.14 53.20
N LEU A 512 -2.66 -41.49 52.22
CA LEU A 512 -4.09 -41.16 52.25
C LEU A 512 -4.58 -41.04 50.79
N ALA A 513 -5.79 -41.52 50.51
CA ALA A 513 -6.23 -41.78 49.14
C ALA A 513 -7.53 -41.05 48.76
N ALA A 514 -7.49 -40.40 47.59
CA ALA A 514 -8.54 -40.43 46.56
C ALA A 514 -9.93 -39.83 46.93
N PRO A 515 -10.92 -39.82 46.00
CA PRO A 515 -10.83 -39.96 44.55
C PRO A 515 -11.38 -38.74 43.78
N PHE A 516 -10.96 -38.59 42.52
CA PHE A 516 -11.86 -38.10 41.47
C PHE A 516 -11.61 -38.89 40.18
N SER A 517 -12.57 -39.74 39.84
CA SER A 517 -12.57 -40.59 38.64
C SER A 517 -13.64 -40.10 37.67
N GLY A 518 -13.28 -39.91 36.40
CA GLY A 518 -14.22 -39.54 35.34
C GLY A 518 -13.55 -39.55 33.98
N ASP A 519 -13.90 -40.53 33.14
CA ASP A 519 -13.20 -40.81 31.88
C ASP A 519 -13.34 -39.71 30.81
N LEU A 520 -12.19 -39.23 30.30
CA LEU A 520 -12.11 -38.53 29.03
C LEU A 520 -12.04 -39.55 27.87
N GLN A 521 -13.19 -40.10 27.46
CA GLN A 521 -13.32 -40.75 26.15
C GLN A 521 -14.10 -39.88 25.15
N ALA A 522 -13.47 -39.58 24.03
CA ALA A 522 -14.06 -38.78 22.97
C ALA A 522 -15.19 -39.53 22.22
N LYS A 523 -16.27 -38.82 21.92
CA LYS A 523 -17.20 -39.09 20.80
C LYS A 523 -17.92 -37.80 20.42
N GLY A 524 -17.48 -37.15 19.34
CA GLY A 524 -18.25 -36.07 18.72
C GLY A 524 -19.50 -36.60 18.00
N ARG A 525 -20.54 -35.77 17.89
CA ARG A 525 -21.69 -35.99 17.00
C ARG A 525 -22.38 -34.67 16.66
N LEU A 526 -22.78 -34.52 15.40
CA LEU A 526 -23.83 -33.60 14.98
C LEU A 526 -25.16 -34.00 15.66
N TRP A 527 -26.16 -33.11 15.67
CA TRP A 527 -27.38 -33.25 14.85
C TRP A 527 -28.31 -32.05 15.06
N TYR A 528 -28.81 -31.48 13.97
CA TYR A 528 -29.98 -30.60 13.98
C TYR A 528 -31.26 -31.41 14.20
N ARG A 529 -32.30 -30.80 14.76
CA ARG A 529 -33.68 -31.32 14.70
C ARG A 529 -34.63 -30.22 14.25
N VAL A 530 -35.41 -30.51 13.21
CA VAL A 530 -36.43 -29.62 12.65
C VAL A 530 -37.76 -29.83 13.40
N TRP A 531 -38.57 -28.78 13.49
CA TRP A 531 -40.01 -28.90 13.71
C TRP A 531 -40.77 -28.05 12.70
N THR A 532 -41.91 -28.55 12.24
CA THR A 532 -42.77 -27.93 11.22
C THR A 532 -44.22 -28.10 11.61
N SER A 533 -44.98 -27.01 11.65
CA SER A 533 -46.45 -27.05 11.73
C SER A 533 -47.04 -25.83 11.03
N SER A 534 -48.04 -26.07 10.18
CA SER A 534 -48.68 -25.09 9.30
C SER A 534 -50.05 -24.64 9.82
N SER A 535 -50.42 -23.37 9.58
CA SER A 535 -51.81 -22.91 9.52
C SER A 535 -51.95 -21.66 8.64
N THR A 536 -53.17 -21.33 8.24
CA THR A 536 -53.48 -20.48 7.06
C THR A 536 -54.44 -19.33 7.35
N SER A 537 -54.31 -18.23 6.59
CA SER A 537 -55.32 -17.15 6.41
C SER A 537 -55.66 -16.30 7.66
N THR A 538 -56.34 -15.14 7.62
CA THR A 538 -57.03 -14.34 6.58
C THR A 538 -56.69 -12.82 6.72
N GLN A 539 -57.09 -11.98 5.74
CA GLN A 539 -57.25 -10.52 5.91
C GLN A 539 -58.68 -10.17 6.47
N PRO A 540 -59.20 -8.91 6.41
CA PRO A 540 -58.97 -7.83 7.38
C PRO A 540 -60.29 -7.23 7.92
N GLN A 541 -60.26 -6.28 8.88
CA GLN A 541 -61.18 -5.10 8.90
C GLN A 541 -60.90 -4.03 9.97
N ASP A 542 -61.59 -2.89 9.81
CA ASP A 542 -61.37 -1.56 10.40
C ASP A 542 -61.92 -1.33 11.82
N CYS A 543 -61.33 -0.35 12.53
CA CYS A 543 -61.98 0.75 13.28
C CYS A 543 -60.90 1.61 13.98
N GLY A 544 -60.96 2.95 14.08
CA GLY A 544 -61.86 3.91 13.43
C GLY A 544 -61.97 5.23 14.22
N LEU A 545 -61.74 6.37 13.55
CA LEU A 545 -61.94 7.76 14.05
C LEU A 545 -61.00 8.20 15.21
N GLN A 546 -60.78 9.49 15.50
CA GLN A 546 -61.47 10.73 15.08
C GLN A 546 -60.46 11.90 14.88
N ALA A 547 -60.86 13.00 14.22
CA ALA A 547 -59.99 14.12 13.84
C ALA A 547 -60.51 15.50 14.31
N GLN A 548 -59.64 16.53 14.35
CA GLN A 548 -60.06 17.93 14.47
C GLN A 548 -59.01 18.93 13.92
N GLN A 549 -59.41 20.20 13.77
CA GLN A 549 -58.77 21.27 12.97
C GLN A 549 -59.05 22.66 13.61
N ALA A 550 -58.41 23.78 13.24
CA ALA A 550 -57.36 23.97 12.21
C ALA A 550 -56.00 24.45 12.81
N GLU A 551 -55.43 25.65 12.66
CA GLU A 551 -55.83 26.91 12.00
C GLU A 551 -54.59 27.77 11.60
N GLU A 552 -54.76 29.04 11.22
CA GLU A 552 -53.75 29.86 10.51
C GLU A 552 -52.78 30.67 11.40
N GLY A 553 -51.69 31.19 10.80
CA GLY A 553 -50.69 32.03 11.49
C GLY A 553 -49.59 32.63 10.60
N VAL A 554 -49.96 33.43 9.59
CA VAL A 554 -49.00 34.12 8.70
C VAL A 554 -48.55 35.46 9.31
N LEU A 555 -47.24 35.75 9.30
CA LEU A 555 -46.73 37.12 9.10
C LEU A 555 -45.24 37.14 8.71
N SER A 556 -44.88 38.06 7.82
CA SER A 556 -43.52 38.31 7.34
C SER A 556 -43.11 39.77 7.57
N SER A 557 -41.84 40.01 7.88
CA SER A 557 -41.14 41.31 7.82
C SER A 557 -39.70 41.18 8.34
N GLU A 558 -38.78 42.09 8.10
CA GLU A 558 -38.37 42.58 6.77
C GLU A 558 -36.87 42.99 6.80
N ARG A 559 -36.34 43.55 5.71
CA ARG A 559 -34.92 43.90 5.57
C ARG A 559 -34.60 45.30 6.13
N ALA A 560 -33.35 45.56 6.53
CA ALA A 560 -32.37 46.32 5.72
C ALA A 560 -31.42 47.27 6.49
N SER A 561 -30.11 47.07 6.27
CA SER A 561 -29.11 48.17 6.05
C SER A 561 -28.75 49.07 7.27
N CYS A 562 -27.77 49.98 7.25
CA CYS A 562 -26.80 50.43 6.22
C CYS A 562 -25.60 51.21 6.85
N LEU A 563 -24.62 51.63 6.01
CA LEU A 563 -23.68 52.77 6.20
C LEU A 563 -22.61 52.63 7.32
N GLN A 564 -21.45 53.32 7.32
CA GLN A 564 -20.49 53.76 6.28
C GLN A 564 -19.24 54.35 7.00
N GLY A 565 -18.08 54.51 6.32
CA GLY A 565 -17.06 55.51 6.73
C GLY A 565 -15.59 55.03 6.90
N LEU A 566 -14.70 55.69 6.15
CA LEU A 566 -13.22 55.71 6.24
C LEU A 566 -12.77 56.98 7.04
N PRO A 567 -11.49 57.22 7.45
CA PRO A 567 -10.24 57.04 6.67
C PRO A 567 -8.96 56.64 7.46
N CYS A 568 -7.78 56.95 6.89
CA CYS A 568 -6.50 56.23 7.08
C CYS A 568 -5.37 57.05 7.74
N ASP A 569 -4.31 56.32 8.16
CA ASP A 569 -2.87 56.71 8.13
C ASP A 569 -2.36 57.91 8.97
N PRO A 570 -1.02 58.09 9.11
CA PRO A 570 0.03 57.10 9.44
C PRO A 570 0.98 57.61 10.57
N LEU A 571 1.96 56.81 11.03
CA LEU A 571 3.28 57.30 11.50
C LEU A 571 4.31 56.16 11.72
N GLY A 572 5.59 56.52 11.87
CA GLY A 572 6.77 55.66 11.68
C GLY A 572 7.60 55.26 12.93
N PRO A 573 8.92 54.99 12.79
CA PRO A 573 9.53 53.83 13.47
C PRO A 573 10.67 54.12 14.48
N LEU A 574 10.89 53.15 15.38
CA LEU A 574 12.06 52.95 16.25
C LEU A 574 12.25 51.42 16.41
N SER A 575 13.39 50.72 16.39
CA SER A 575 14.85 50.95 16.43
C SER A 575 15.51 50.22 17.64
N SER A 576 16.13 49.07 17.35
CA SER A 576 17.31 48.47 18.03
C SER A 576 17.36 48.29 19.56
N SER A 577 17.57 47.04 20.03
CA SER A 577 18.58 46.74 21.07
C SER A 577 18.92 45.24 21.19
N LEU A 578 20.18 44.89 20.94
CA LEU A 578 20.93 43.83 21.65
C LEU A 578 21.56 44.50 22.89
N PRO A 579 21.83 43.82 24.04
CA PRO A 579 23.04 42.96 24.19
C PRO A 579 22.89 41.89 25.32
N PRO A 580 23.95 41.36 25.98
CA PRO A 580 25.35 41.14 25.58
C PRO A 580 25.80 39.66 25.64
N THR A 581 27.06 39.41 25.26
CA THR A 581 27.80 38.15 25.46
C THR A 581 28.41 38.04 26.87
N HIS A 582 28.86 36.82 27.24
CA HIS A 582 29.95 36.62 28.20
C HIS A 582 30.99 35.61 27.66
N SER A 583 32.13 35.49 28.33
CA SER A 583 33.43 35.28 27.67
C SER A 583 34.22 34.03 28.11
N PHE A 584 35.18 33.65 27.25
CA PHE A 584 36.28 32.71 27.46
C PHE A 584 36.85 32.58 28.88
N THR A 585 37.38 31.39 29.17
CA THR A 585 38.50 31.17 30.10
C THR A 585 39.42 30.08 29.53
N GLN A 586 40.67 29.97 29.99
CA GLN A 586 41.76 29.28 29.28
C GLN A 586 42.12 27.88 29.82
N TRP A 587 42.95 27.19 29.02
CA TRP A 587 43.74 25.96 29.27
C TRP A 587 44.38 25.86 30.67
N PRO A 588 44.75 24.63 31.09
CA PRO A 588 46.15 24.21 30.92
C PRO A 588 46.31 22.92 30.11
N ALA A 589 47.47 22.77 29.47
CA ALA A 589 47.86 21.57 28.71
C ALA A 589 48.84 20.69 29.50
N GLU A 590 48.95 19.42 29.11
CA GLU A 590 50.06 18.53 29.48
C GLU A 590 50.48 17.70 28.25
N GLU A 591 51.64 17.04 28.30
CA GLU A 591 52.55 16.97 27.14
C GLU A 591 53.19 15.56 26.95
N GLN A 592 53.84 15.36 25.78
CA GLN A 592 54.87 14.32 25.49
C GLN A 592 54.38 12.89 25.10
N LEU A 593 55.06 12.09 24.24
CA LEU A 593 56.11 12.33 23.22
C LEU A 593 56.26 11.09 22.29
N LEU A 594 57.12 11.20 21.24
CA LEU A 594 57.64 10.14 20.33
C LEU A 594 56.65 9.54 19.29
N GLY A 595 57.04 9.26 18.03
CA GLY A 595 58.27 9.64 17.31
C GLY A 595 58.52 8.88 15.97
N ALA A 596 59.24 9.53 15.03
CA ALA A 596 59.82 9.01 13.77
C ALA A 596 58.86 8.59 12.60
N ALA A 597 59.23 8.63 11.30
CA ALA A 597 60.26 9.40 10.56
C ALA A 597 60.07 9.37 9.02
N TYR A 598 60.69 10.34 8.32
CA TYR A 598 60.89 10.57 6.86
C TYR A 598 61.73 9.48 6.12
N PRO A 599 62.05 9.51 4.78
CA PRO A 599 62.02 10.59 3.74
C PRO A 599 61.27 10.26 2.41
N LEU A 600 60.83 11.17 1.49
CA LEU A 600 61.31 12.41 0.78
C LEU A 600 61.94 12.19 -0.62
N ALA A 601 61.28 12.71 -1.68
CA ALA A 601 61.85 13.37 -2.89
C ALA A 601 60.70 13.83 -3.86
N GLY A 602 60.73 14.96 -4.57
CA GLY A 602 61.57 16.17 -4.47
C GLY A 602 61.46 17.19 -5.65
N ARG A 603 61.29 18.49 -5.32
CA ARG A 603 61.49 19.73 -6.15
C ARG A 603 60.47 20.12 -7.25
N ALA A 604 60.54 21.41 -7.63
CA ALA A 604 59.75 22.22 -8.59
C ALA A 604 60.66 23.40 -9.10
N PRO A 605 60.21 24.55 -9.67
CA PRO A 605 59.04 24.94 -10.50
C PRO A 605 59.46 25.63 -11.84
N GLY A 606 58.56 26.32 -12.58
CA GLY A 606 58.86 27.14 -13.77
C GLY A 606 57.68 28.01 -14.27
N GLU A 607 57.92 29.07 -15.08
CA GLU A 607 57.01 30.25 -15.19
C GLU A 607 56.66 30.77 -16.62
N THR A 608 55.35 31.03 -16.87
CA THR A 608 54.77 32.13 -17.70
C THR A 608 54.85 32.03 -19.28
N PRO A 609 54.43 33.04 -20.12
CA PRO A 609 53.18 32.92 -20.92
C PRO A 609 53.29 33.40 -22.42
N LEU A 610 52.19 33.93 -23.01
CA LEU A 610 52.00 34.57 -24.36
C LEU A 610 51.64 33.65 -25.55
N ASP A 611 50.83 34.01 -26.57
CA ASP A 611 49.87 35.13 -26.78
C ASP A 611 48.74 34.75 -27.81
N ARG A 612 47.81 35.69 -28.07
CA ARG A 612 46.67 35.71 -29.01
C ARG A 612 46.90 35.15 -30.43
N ALA A 613 45.82 34.65 -31.03
CA ALA A 613 45.25 35.22 -32.28
C ALA A 613 43.79 34.75 -32.56
N LEU A 614 42.94 35.68 -33.02
CA LEU A 614 41.66 35.39 -33.69
C LEU A 614 41.84 35.62 -35.19
N CYS A 615 41.24 34.79 -36.03
CA CYS A 615 40.58 35.30 -37.23
C CYS A 615 39.52 34.33 -37.78
N SER A 616 38.45 34.90 -38.32
CA SER A 616 37.35 34.20 -39.00
C SER A 616 37.49 34.28 -40.51
N GLN A 617 36.90 33.33 -41.25
CA GLN A 617 36.36 33.67 -42.57
C GLN A 617 35.15 32.82 -42.95
N THR A 618 34.18 33.47 -43.57
CA THR A 618 32.89 32.89 -44.00
C THR A 618 32.72 33.00 -45.51
N ALA A 619 32.15 31.99 -46.15
CA ALA A 619 31.60 32.10 -47.50
C ALA A 619 30.24 31.39 -47.60
N ARG A 620 29.29 32.00 -48.31
CA ARG A 620 27.95 31.45 -48.62
C ARG A 620 27.62 31.77 -50.08
N HIS A 621 27.02 30.85 -50.82
CA HIS A 621 26.02 31.03 -51.91
C HIS A 621 25.49 29.59 -52.23
N ARG A 622 24.18 29.28 -52.34
CA ARG A 622 23.14 29.67 -53.34
C ARG A 622 23.60 29.36 -54.79
N THR A 623 22.89 28.63 -55.67
CA THR A 623 21.54 27.97 -55.67
C THR A 623 21.54 26.89 -56.80
N SER A 624 20.52 26.09 -57.19
CA SER A 624 19.06 25.94 -56.92
C SER A 624 18.53 24.56 -57.42
N ALA A 625 17.27 24.22 -57.11
CA ALA A 625 16.47 23.11 -57.69
C ALA A 625 15.91 23.47 -59.12
N PRO A 626 15.12 22.64 -59.86
CA PRO A 626 14.40 21.40 -59.45
C PRO A 626 14.20 20.24 -60.48
N SER A 627 13.56 19.15 -60.00
CA SER A 627 12.51 18.33 -60.67
C SER A 627 12.81 16.94 -61.30
N ARG A 628 11.76 16.10 -61.27
CA ARG A 628 11.44 14.85 -62.02
C ARG A 628 12.12 13.51 -61.66
N ALA A 629 11.27 12.50 -61.42
CA ALA A 629 11.50 11.06 -61.66
C ALA A 629 10.81 10.65 -63.00
N PRO A 630 11.09 9.48 -63.60
CA PRO A 630 10.36 8.24 -63.22
C PRO A 630 11.05 6.86 -63.47
N ARG A 631 10.48 5.81 -62.86
CA ARG A 631 10.35 4.38 -63.28
C ARG A 631 11.46 3.70 -64.13
N GLY A 632 12.21 2.78 -63.50
CA GLY A 632 12.05 1.31 -63.64
C GLY A 632 12.54 0.54 -64.88
N TRP A 633 13.20 -0.61 -64.65
CA TRP A 633 13.11 -1.85 -65.46
C TRP A 633 13.60 -3.09 -64.68
N GLU A 634 13.21 -4.28 -65.15
CA GLU A 634 13.60 -5.62 -64.67
C GLU A 634 14.73 -6.19 -65.59
N ASN A 635 15.20 -7.46 -65.58
CA ASN A 635 14.77 -8.73 -64.96
C ASN A 635 15.93 -9.77 -64.97
N SER A 636 15.70 -10.98 -64.41
CA SER A 636 16.39 -12.29 -64.63
C SER A 636 17.37 -12.81 -63.55
N LEU A 637 17.47 -14.12 -63.25
CA LEU A 637 16.45 -15.18 -63.02
C LEU A 637 17.11 -16.51 -62.53
N ALA A 638 16.27 -17.50 -62.16
CA ALA A 638 16.56 -18.92 -61.80
C ALA A 638 17.15 -19.14 -60.38
N LYS A 639 16.84 -20.20 -59.59
CA LYS A 639 15.92 -21.38 -59.61
C LYS A 639 16.00 -22.03 -58.18
N VAL A 640 15.18 -22.94 -57.65
CA VAL A 640 13.78 -23.48 -57.76
C VAL A 640 13.64 -24.47 -56.56
N GLY A 641 12.50 -24.81 -55.94
CA GLY A 641 11.07 -24.53 -56.14
C GLY A 641 10.23 -25.18 -54.99
N LEU A 642 9.01 -25.67 -55.25
CA LEU A 642 8.10 -26.32 -54.29
C LEU A 642 7.32 -27.50 -54.94
N PRO A 643 6.64 -28.35 -54.14
CA PRO A 643 5.28 -28.80 -54.51
C PRO A 643 4.26 -28.74 -53.34
N GLN A 644 2.96 -28.98 -53.61
CA GLN A 644 1.84 -28.99 -52.64
C GLN A 644 0.86 -30.16 -52.84
N GLY A 645 0.16 -30.54 -51.76
CA GLY A 645 -1.12 -31.28 -51.75
C GLY A 645 -1.06 -32.81 -51.89
N PRO A 646 -2.19 -33.55 -51.70
CA PRO A 646 -3.57 -33.07 -51.43
C PRO A 646 -4.33 -33.75 -50.25
N GLU A 647 -5.52 -33.19 -49.97
CA GLU A 647 -6.77 -33.72 -49.37
C GLU A 647 -6.91 -35.00 -48.48
N LYS A 648 -7.79 -34.84 -47.45
CA LYS A 648 -8.79 -35.79 -46.90
C LYS A 648 -8.35 -37.11 -46.21
N GLY A 649 -8.80 -37.29 -44.96
CA GLY A 649 -8.82 -38.58 -44.26
C GLY A 649 -9.48 -38.49 -42.88
N THR A 650 -10.42 -39.40 -42.57
CA THR A 650 -11.20 -39.42 -41.32
C THR A 650 -10.71 -40.54 -40.37
N CYS A 651 -11.20 -40.50 -39.12
CA CYS A 651 -11.36 -41.60 -38.15
C CYS A 651 -10.39 -41.69 -36.96
N ILE A 652 -11.00 -42.11 -35.85
CA ILE A 652 -10.44 -42.41 -34.53
C ILE A 652 -9.97 -43.87 -34.52
N PRO A 653 -8.98 -44.23 -33.68
CA PRO A 653 -9.22 -45.37 -32.80
C PRO A 653 -8.95 -45.05 -31.32
N THR A 654 -9.83 -45.54 -30.45
CA THR A 654 -9.65 -45.63 -29.00
C THR A 654 -9.09 -47.03 -28.63
N LEU A 655 -8.84 -47.24 -27.33
CA LEU A 655 -8.18 -48.41 -26.71
C LEU A 655 -6.64 -48.36 -26.78
N GLY A 656 -5.91 -48.80 -25.75
CA GLY A 656 -6.36 -49.45 -24.51
C GLY A 656 -5.40 -49.25 -23.33
N SER A 657 -5.83 -49.70 -22.15
CA SER A 657 -5.09 -49.55 -20.89
C SER A 657 -3.91 -50.53 -20.77
N LEU A 658 -2.84 -50.09 -20.12
CA LEU A 658 -1.85 -50.97 -19.51
C LEU A 658 -1.32 -50.33 -18.21
N ARG A 659 -1.35 -51.10 -17.11
CA ARG A 659 -0.73 -50.76 -15.83
C ARG A 659 0.47 -51.69 -15.60
N ALA A 660 1.63 -51.11 -15.31
CA ALA A 660 2.74 -51.66 -14.53
C ALA A 660 3.55 -50.43 -14.08
N GLU A 661 3.78 -50.14 -12.80
CA GLU A 661 4.40 -50.92 -11.71
C GLU A 661 5.93 -51.06 -11.82
N THR A 662 6.62 -49.96 -11.52
CA THR A 662 7.96 -49.91 -10.89
C THR A 662 8.03 -48.51 -10.26
N GLN A 663 8.03 -48.29 -8.94
CA GLN A 663 8.86 -48.80 -7.85
C GLN A 663 10.32 -48.31 -7.93
N ALA A 664 10.72 -47.55 -6.89
CA ALA A 664 12.03 -46.92 -6.67
C ALA A 664 12.54 -45.92 -7.73
N ILE A 665 12.67 -44.65 -7.32
CA ILE A 665 13.96 -43.95 -7.21
C ILE A 665 13.77 -42.77 -6.24
N PHE A 666 14.52 -42.79 -5.14
CA PHE A 666 14.78 -41.64 -4.28
C PHE A 666 16.25 -41.28 -4.56
N THR A 667 16.53 -40.33 -5.46
CA THR A 667 17.84 -39.64 -5.64
C THR A 667 17.69 -38.54 -6.71
N GLN A 668 18.38 -37.42 -6.48
CA GLN A 668 18.70 -36.29 -7.38
C GLN A 668 17.98 -36.20 -8.74
N GLN A 669 17.25 -35.10 -8.93
CA GLN A 669 17.48 -34.24 -10.10
C GLN A 669 17.71 -32.79 -9.67
N TYR A 670 18.98 -32.40 -9.63
CA TYR A 670 19.36 -30.99 -9.76
C TYR A 670 18.98 -30.54 -11.18
N LEU A 671 17.91 -29.76 -11.33
CA LEU A 671 17.62 -29.13 -12.61
C LEU A 671 18.59 -27.97 -12.82
N HIS A 672 19.50 -28.13 -13.79
CA HIS A 672 20.42 -27.08 -14.22
C HIS A 672 19.66 -25.81 -14.61
N ARG A 673 19.82 -24.75 -13.81
CA ARG A 673 19.85 -23.38 -14.33
C ARG A 673 21.24 -22.80 -14.09
N SER A 674 22.08 -22.95 -15.10
CA SER A 674 23.39 -22.30 -15.20
C SER A 674 23.20 -20.79 -15.39
N ALA A 675 22.83 -20.08 -14.33
CA ALA A 675 22.98 -18.63 -14.29
C ALA A 675 24.48 -18.33 -14.14
N GLY A 676 25.06 -17.68 -15.14
CA GLY A 676 26.46 -17.25 -15.08
C GLY A 676 26.68 -16.30 -13.92
N TRP A 677 27.80 -16.44 -13.23
CA TRP A 677 28.23 -15.47 -12.22
C TRP A 677 28.80 -14.24 -12.93
N GLY A 678 28.39 -13.07 -12.46
CA GLY A 678 28.83 -11.73 -12.86
C GLY A 678 28.39 -10.74 -11.78
#